data_AF-A0A1Z5JE38-F1
#
_entry.id   AF-A0A1Z5JE38-F1
#
_cell.length_a   1.000
_cell.length_b   1.000
_cell.length_c   1.000
_cell.angle_alpha   90.00
_cell.angle_beta   90.00
_cell.angle_gamma   90.00
#
_symmetry.space_group_name_H-M   'P 1'
#
loop_
_entity.id
_entity.type
_entity.pdbx_description
1 polymer ?
#
loop_
_entity_poly.entity_id
_entity_poly.type
_entity_poly.pdbx_seq_one_letter_code
_entity_poly.pdbx_strand_id
1 'polypeptide(L)'
;MIWLKSIIVLLFSQRIRAAEDPMGDNVRALVQWVKDAPTGFVHEGIEIRRYNPEDLSSPFGAFATTFIPANATLFVIPREYLITAEGYEDQCYTVKHLVREMRLGKESKYAPYVNYLLDQPTGQLPNGWSEEGQELLEKILVDRHEDAQFLPPEVPFGYTFEEECKDPYSDDLTEDAYLIVLQRSWDDVLIPVYDMLSHRNGKWLNTECESVHYNTNDVTVRASRDIQPGEELYTSYNFCVDCGSRDSDYGTPEILRDYGFVEQYPQRWIFHQYDNLGFEIDEVEHTNEAGEVSTVMQVTWLFDEPPDDGIEFLEGELLRLEDVYRADFQEELNVPAHEELMCRQFLDALMNAIAHAIESANELDHQCTDMTNNGSGSCEVLLEGDESRRPRYDALQEERDHLDYTSYLCKQGRTMEFPKYKVLEVTQSLYQKIAFFHNPENKDTCFELDTVVQICGSYRAHYHEMVVHYTARFFDTVKRVLFVGGGDSMLLHEIIKYPSLELVVGLELDQQVTRGSFKHFGTQPHWDNEKVQWWYGDAAKSLLMLPSDYFGSFDMVLVDLSETVMSMTVTDGLDIFGALALLLKPDGIIVKNELYLEKFSEIFDYTVQVHFRDVPVICTQALVFGSYANDMLYKHPINHETGPNLFVSPFDDSQFQFESWHDYRRKKKASLQKTCKNPDDVEEEITEQKRSPGILMVLETENAAALLESTEKFQSALVSSLQAVGVKVVEAFSQSTESAGAAVVVLLEEGYVVARRWPQHNYCAFDIHMWAKFDAHESIKKAAIQLTGTSGEHSSSSYRIVAGGMFGIQSWKQDEKSRGPRLTRECNSKTDVARKSPEDSQVSKTVLKRALELVKDTDYSALVFCGDKSSVCNSLEVLKEAAKGTVVPVWTCQGINLKNEYALSAKLACEKEVLSTITEAAKAKAFRVVVLDDAVSYEFGQIIHRVFRSRFTREEILADDVLVIANSLDLTEEWRRALLDRFRRDFIVLEPVFRAEVFFNSSDSSLEMGVVSSGDERFFERLLSVSQSIEKDTQLEADVRNVQGGLFRYTPKFKPSQFFLPKDYDQSAPLQQWNSQQPLGRQTVLQLEVEPIIDKVVTEKTIIVDGEEKVKKIVEKVPRTDDPFVLTRALVKEAVRDVVRSIDDKAVAKAEVFEISIGDGSINVLLWHGGNAIVLWDGRSHVDINIFTQGDDMDVTEQFSTLFTEAIPRLATRLRDEQPRGFGRVVNFLKDVDPRVIPHWA
;
A
#
# COMPACT_ATOMS: atom_id res chain seq x y z
N MET A 1 62.10 -40.64 -37.45
CA MET A 1 61.48 -39.57 -36.65
C MET A 1 60.60 -40.10 -35.52
N ILE A 2 60.89 -41.32 -35.05
CA ILE A 2 60.90 -41.65 -33.62
C ILE A 2 62.24 -41.12 -33.09
N TRP A 3 62.33 -40.67 -31.84
CA TRP A 3 63.47 -40.01 -31.15
C TRP A 3 63.53 -38.47 -31.23
N LEU A 4 62.97 -37.82 -30.20
CA LEU A 4 63.49 -36.65 -29.45
C LEU A 4 62.31 -35.89 -28.80
N LYS A 5 61.63 -36.52 -27.84
CA LYS A 5 60.86 -35.80 -26.80
C LYS A 5 60.55 -36.65 -25.55
N SER A 6 61.24 -37.78 -25.37
CA SER A 6 61.01 -38.71 -24.25
C SER A 6 62.22 -38.87 -23.30
N ILE A 7 63.25 -38.01 -23.37
CA ILE A 7 64.43 -38.13 -22.50
C ILE A 7 64.93 -36.75 -22.05
N ILE A 8 64.10 -35.96 -21.37
CA ILE A 8 64.52 -34.95 -20.37
C ILE A 8 63.40 -34.83 -19.31
N VAL A 9 62.95 -35.94 -18.71
CA VAL A 9 62.15 -35.92 -17.46
C VAL A 9 62.51 -37.08 -16.52
N LEU A 10 63.27 -38.09 -16.97
CA LEU A 10 63.44 -39.35 -16.22
C LEU A 10 64.76 -39.53 -15.43
N LEU A 11 65.54 -38.48 -15.19
CA LEU A 11 66.67 -38.55 -14.24
C LEU A 11 66.79 -37.26 -13.40
N PHE A 12 65.73 -36.97 -12.63
CA PHE A 12 65.89 -36.51 -11.25
C PHE A 12 64.91 -37.34 -10.40
N SER A 13 65.37 -38.53 -10.04
CA SER A 13 64.79 -39.32 -8.95
C SER A 13 64.94 -38.55 -7.63
N GLN A 14 63.92 -38.71 -6.78
CA GLN A 14 63.86 -38.34 -5.36
C GLN A 14 63.70 -36.84 -5.06
N ARG A 15 62.44 -36.41 -5.08
CA ARG A 15 61.74 -35.89 -3.89
C ARG A 15 60.24 -35.97 -4.17
N ILE A 16 59.57 -37.00 -3.67
CA ILE A 16 58.17 -36.86 -3.29
C ILE A 16 58.22 -35.81 -2.17
N ARG A 17 57.94 -34.54 -2.49
CA ARG A 17 57.39 -33.67 -1.45
C ARG A 17 55.99 -34.22 -1.23
N ALA A 18 55.70 -34.65 -0.01
CA ALA A 18 54.30 -34.75 0.41
C ALA A 18 53.64 -33.44 -0.03
N ALA A 19 52.48 -33.52 -0.68
CA ALA A 19 51.66 -32.33 -0.83
C ALA A 19 51.46 -31.80 0.59
N GLU A 20 51.85 -30.54 0.83
CA GLU A 20 51.60 -29.90 2.11
C GLU A 20 50.07 -29.84 2.27
N ASP A 21 49.54 -30.30 3.41
CA ASP A 21 48.10 -30.24 3.77
C ASP A 21 47.98 -29.30 4.98
N PRO A 22 48.07 -27.97 4.78
CA PRO A 22 48.14 -26.99 5.88
C PRO A 22 46.87 -27.02 6.75
N MET A 23 45.70 -27.22 6.11
CA MET A 23 44.43 -27.35 6.78
C MET A 23 44.39 -28.62 7.65
N GLY A 24 44.89 -29.76 7.15
CA GLY A 24 45.04 -30.97 7.96
C GLY A 24 46.03 -30.82 9.12
N ASP A 25 47.09 -30.01 8.97
CA ASP A 25 47.99 -29.65 10.07
C ASP A 25 47.27 -28.79 11.12
N ASN A 26 46.44 -27.83 10.71
CA ASN A 26 45.65 -27.00 11.61
C ASN A 26 44.55 -27.82 12.34
N VAL A 27 43.89 -28.77 11.67
CA VAL A 27 42.93 -29.71 12.30
C VAL A 27 43.63 -30.54 13.39
N ARG A 28 44.81 -31.10 13.09
CA ARG A 28 45.58 -31.86 14.09
C ARG A 28 46.00 -30.98 15.27
N ALA A 29 46.44 -29.74 14.99
CA ALA A 29 46.81 -28.78 16.03
C ALA A 29 45.61 -28.39 16.91
N LEU A 30 44.43 -28.20 16.32
CA LEU A 30 43.18 -27.89 17.01
C LEU A 30 42.75 -29.02 17.95
N VAL A 31 42.72 -30.26 17.46
CA VAL A 31 42.39 -31.44 18.29
C VAL A 31 43.40 -31.64 19.42
N GLN A 32 44.69 -31.48 19.14
CA GLN A 32 45.72 -31.60 20.17
C GLN A 32 45.62 -30.48 21.21
N TRP A 33 45.30 -29.25 20.78
CA TRP A 33 45.11 -28.10 21.66
C TRP A 33 43.98 -28.34 22.68
N VAL A 34 42.86 -28.90 22.25
CA VAL A 34 41.79 -29.32 23.18
C VAL A 34 42.24 -30.43 24.10
N LYS A 35 42.97 -31.45 23.62
CA LYS A 35 43.48 -32.56 24.45
C LYS A 35 44.51 -32.12 25.50
N ASP A 36 45.28 -31.07 25.22
CA ASP A 36 46.32 -30.55 26.11
C ASP A 36 45.74 -29.64 27.22
N ALA A 37 44.47 -29.26 27.13
CA ALA A 37 43.82 -28.41 28.12
C ALA A 37 43.53 -29.15 29.44
N PRO A 38 43.50 -28.47 30.60
CA PRO A 38 43.38 -29.11 31.91
C PRO A 38 42.15 -30.01 32.09
N THR A 39 41.03 -29.62 31.50
CA THR A 39 39.74 -30.33 31.54
C THR A 39 39.32 -30.84 30.16
N GLY A 40 40.12 -30.59 29.12
CA GLY A 40 39.80 -30.94 27.75
C GLY A 40 39.89 -32.44 27.50
N PHE A 41 38.95 -32.95 26.72
CA PHE A 41 38.88 -34.38 26.40
C PHE A 41 38.38 -34.59 24.98
N VAL A 42 39.01 -35.54 24.27
CA VAL A 42 38.54 -36.06 22.98
C VAL A 42 38.74 -37.57 23.03
N HIS A 43 37.64 -38.32 22.86
CA HIS A 43 37.64 -39.78 23.01
C HIS A 43 38.67 -40.46 22.08
N GLU A 44 39.45 -41.42 22.60
CA GLU A 44 40.54 -42.07 21.86
C GLU A 44 40.05 -42.85 20.62
N GLY A 45 38.80 -43.29 20.66
CA GLY A 45 38.12 -43.95 19.55
C GLY A 45 37.57 -43.00 18.48
N ILE A 46 37.87 -41.69 18.51
CA ILE A 46 37.43 -40.72 17.50
C ILE A 46 38.64 -40.26 16.66
N GLU A 47 38.49 -40.30 15.35
CA GLU A 47 39.45 -39.79 14.38
C GLU A 47 38.79 -38.75 13.48
N ILE A 48 39.35 -37.54 13.44
CA ILE A 48 38.94 -36.50 12.49
C ILE A 48 39.85 -36.60 11.27
N ARG A 49 39.25 -36.92 10.12
CA ARG A 49 39.97 -37.14 8.87
C ARG A 49 39.13 -36.71 7.69
N ARG A 50 39.76 -36.56 6.52
CA ARG A 50 39.05 -36.33 5.26
C ARG A 50 38.22 -37.56 4.89
N TYR A 51 37.07 -37.34 4.27
CA TYR A 51 36.26 -38.42 3.68
C TYR A 51 37.07 -39.20 2.63
N ASN A 52 37.74 -38.47 1.73
CA ASN A 52 38.72 -39.01 0.80
C ASN A 52 40.13 -38.52 1.17
N PRO A 53 40.98 -39.37 1.76
CA PRO A 53 42.34 -39.00 2.17
C PRO A 53 43.27 -38.59 1.02
N GLU A 54 42.96 -38.98 -0.22
CA GLU A 54 43.77 -38.67 -1.41
C GLU A 54 43.35 -37.35 -2.09
N ASP A 55 42.27 -36.72 -1.61
CA ASP A 55 41.72 -35.49 -2.15
C ASP A 55 41.76 -34.37 -1.09
N LEU A 56 42.66 -33.40 -1.29
CA LEU A 56 42.81 -32.26 -0.38
C LEU A 56 41.62 -31.30 -0.40
N SER A 57 40.71 -31.43 -1.37
CA SER A 57 39.43 -30.70 -1.39
C SER A 57 38.30 -31.44 -0.66
N SER A 58 38.50 -32.70 -0.29
CA SER A 58 37.51 -33.47 0.46
C SER A 58 37.27 -32.87 1.85
N PRO A 59 36.00 -32.77 2.30
CA PRO A 59 35.68 -32.28 3.63
C PRO A 59 36.23 -33.21 4.73
N PHE A 60 36.33 -32.68 5.94
CA PHE A 60 36.65 -33.44 7.14
C PHE A 60 35.37 -33.95 7.80
N GLY A 61 35.45 -35.12 8.43
CA GLY A 61 34.40 -35.66 9.29
C GLY A 61 35.02 -36.35 10.51
N ALA A 62 34.22 -36.53 11.56
CA ALA A 62 34.64 -37.19 12.80
C ALA A 62 34.13 -38.64 12.82
N PHE A 63 35.04 -39.62 12.77
CA PHE A 63 34.68 -41.03 12.66
C PHE A 63 35.04 -41.82 13.91
N ALA A 64 34.16 -42.73 14.31
CA ALA A 64 34.45 -43.72 15.33
C ALA A 64 35.38 -44.80 14.75
N THR A 65 36.56 -45.00 15.36
CA THR A 65 37.50 -46.07 15.00
C THR A 65 37.25 -47.35 15.80
N THR A 66 36.50 -47.24 16.89
CA THR A 66 36.10 -48.34 17.78
C THR A 66 34.63 -48.21 18.13
N PHE A 67 34.03 -49.26 18.70
CA PHE A 67 32.67 -49.19 19.24
C PHE A 67 32.63 -48.21 20.42
N ILE A 68 31.64 -47.32 20.45
CA ILE A 68 31.41 -46.35 21.53
C ILE A 68 29.99 -46.56 22.06
N PRO A 69 29.81 -46.91 23.35
CA PRO A 69 28.48 -47.14 23.91
C PRO A 69 27.72 -45.83 24.11
N ALA A 70 26.38 -45.91 24.09
CA ALA A 70 25.51 -44.79 24.43
C ALA A 70 25.91 -44.14 25.77
N ASN A 71 25.74 -42.81 25.84
CA ASN A 71 26.09 -41.93 26.96
C ASN A 71 27.60 -41.83 27.27
N ALA A 72 28.48 -42.42 26.45
CA ALA A 72 29.92 -42.17 26.56
C ALA A 72 30.24 -40.71 26.21
N THR A 73 31.14 -40.09 26.98
CA THR A 73 31.66 -38.76 26.66
C THR A 73 32.52 -38.84 25.41
N LEU A 74 32.23 -38.00 24.42
CA LEU A 74 32.93 -37.89 23.15
C LEU A 74 33.93 -36.74 23.19
N PHE A 75 33.47 -35.56 23.63
CA PHE A 75 34.27 -34.35 23.73
C PHE A 75 33.98 -33.63 25.06
N VAL A 76 35.01 -33.01 25.65
CA VAL A 76 34.89 -31.98 26.69
C VAL A 76 35.71 -30.80 26.23
N ILE A 77 35.05 -29.67 25.96
CA ILE A 77 35.68 -28.45 25.47
C ILE A 77 35.74 -27.43 26.61
N PRO A 78 36.93 -27.00 27.04
CA PRO A 78 37.07 -25.98 28.07
C PRO A 78 36.32 -24.71 27.71
N ARG A 79 35.53 -24.17 28.63
CA ARG A 79 34.71 -22.98 28.34
C ARG A 79 35.54 -21.75 27.96
N GLU A 80 36.77 -21.67 28.44
CA GLU A 80 37.74 -20.62 28.09
C GLU A 80 38.26 -20.70 26.63
N TYR A 81 38.00 -21.80 25.92
CA TYR A 81 38.40 -21.98 24.51
C TYR A 81 37.30 -21.59 23.52
N LEU A 82 36.09 -21.26 24.01
CA LEU A 82 34.99 -20.78 23.19
C LEU A 82 35.26 -19.34 22.71
N ILE A 83 34.87 -19.05 21.47
CA ILE A 83 34.78 -17.68 20.96
C ILE A 83 33.30 -17.28 20.98
N THR A 84 32.97 -16.32 21.83
CA THR A 84 31.62 -15.79 22.07
C THR A 84 31.73 -14.31 22.45
N ALA A 85 30.62 -13.60 22.47
CA ALA A 85 30.55 -12.20 22.85
C ALA A 85 31.06 -11.93 24.28
N GLU A 86 31.83 -10.85 24.46
CA GLU A 86 32.31 -10.41 25.77
C GLU A 86 31.20 -9.65 26.54
N GLY A 87 30.15 -10.36 27.00
CA GLY A 87 29.23 -9.89 28.04
C GLY A 87 27.73 -9.95 27.73
N TYR A 88 27.31 -9.77 26.47
CA TYR A 88 25.92 -9.91 26.01
C TYR A 88 25.87 -11.06 25.00
N GLU A 89 24.94 -12.01 25.15
CA GLU A 89 24.69 -13.10 24.18
C GLU A 89 24.10 -12.48 22.90
N ASP A 90 24.98 -12.23 21.92
CA ASP A 90 24.64 -11.56 20.65
C ASP A 90 25.71 -11.90 19.60
N GLN A 91 25.25 -12.48 18.50
CA GLN A 91 26.04 -12.91 17.35
C GLN A 91 26.93 -11.80 16.78
N CYS A 92 26.45 -10.56 16.72
CA CYS A 92 27.21 -9.42 16.20
C CYS A 92 28.46 -9.14 17.02
N TYR A 93 28.41 -9.35 18.34
CA TYR A 93 29.57 -9.19 19.22
C TYR A 93 30.50 -10.40 19.14
N THR A 94 29.98 -11.61 18.93
CA THR A 94 30.83 -12.78 18.61
C THR A 94 31.64 -12.53 17.35
N VAL A 95 31.03 -11.97 16.29
CA VAL A 95 31.74 -11.61 15.05
C VAL A 95 32.83 -10.58 15.31
N LYS A 96 32.54 -9.51 16.05
CA LYS A 96 33.55 -8.50 16.40
C LYS A 96 34.72 -9.09 17.19
N HIS A 97 34.44 -10.04 18.10
CA HIS A 97 35.46 -10.76 18.85
C HIS A 97 36.28 -11.67 17.91
N LEU A 98 35.62 -12.42 17.03
CA LEU A 98 36.28 -13.29 16.06
C LEU A 98 37.21 -12.50 15.13
N VAL A 99 36.75 -11.38 14.57
CA VAL A 99 37.55 -10.50 13.70
C VAL A 99 38.81 -10.01 14.42
N ARG A 100 38.69 -9.64 15.70
CA ARG A 100 39.84 -9.23 16.51
C ARG A 100 40.86 -10.37 16.64
N GLU A 101 40.40 -11.58 16.92
CA GLU A 101 41.27 -12.75 17.08
C GLU A 101 41.87 -13.22 15.74
N MET A 102 41.10 -13.18 14.65
CA MET A 102 41.58 -13.43 13.29
C MET A 102 42.69 -12.48 12.87
N ARG A 103 42.58 -11.18 13.19
CA ARG A 103 43.64 -10.19 12.94
C ARG A 103 44.92 -10.47 13.74
N LEU A 104 44.83 -11.15 14.89
CA LEU A 104 46.00 -11.59 15.66
C LEU A 104 46.63 -12.87 15.10
N GLY A 105 45.84 -13.73 14.45
CA GLY A 105 46.29 -14.98 13.83
C GLY A 105 47.07 -15.85 14.81
N LYS A 106 48.37 -16.08 14.55
CA LYS A 106 49.25 -16.88 15.42
C LYS A 106 49.49 -16.28 16.81
N GLU A 107 49.24 -14.99 17.00
CA GLU A 107 49.36 -14.31 18.30
C GLU A 107 48.06 -14.39 19.13
N SER A 108 46.96 -14.91 18.55
CA SER A 108 45.70 -15.12 19.25
C SER A 108 45.85 -16.16 20.37
N LYS A 109 45.13 -15.95 21.49
CA LYS A 109 45.01 -16.97 22.54
C LYS A 109 44.24 -18.21 22.04
N TYR A 110 43.48 -18.07 20.95
CA TYR A 110 42.74 -19.11 20.25
C TYR A 110 43.44 -19.59 18.98
N ALA A 111 44.75 -19.31 18.80
CA ALA A 111 45.46 -19.50 17.54
C ALA A 111 45.20 -20.84 16.82
N PRO A 112 45.17 -22.03 17.47
CA PRO A 112 44.85 -23.27 16.76
C PRO A 112 43.46 -23.29 16.13
N TYR A 113 42.46 -22.69 16.78
CA TYR A 113 41.09 -22.60 16.26
C TYR A 113 40.95 -21.47 15.23
N VAL A 114 41.53 -20.30 15.51
CA VAL A 114 41.53 -19.16 14.57
C VAL A 114 42.23 -19.50 13.27
N ASN A 115 43.37 -20.21 13.30
CA ASN A 115 44.06 -20.62 12.08
C ASN A 115 43.25 -21.66 11.28
N TYR A 116 42.48 -22.52 11.96
CA TYR A 116 41.54 -23.44 11.30
C TYR A 116 40.40 -22.68 10.61
N LEU A 117 39.84 -21.65 11.27
CA LEU A 117 38.77 -20.82 10.71
C LEU A 117 39.26 -19.95 9.54
N LEU A 118 40.47 -19.39 9.62
CA LEU A 118 41.10 -18.63 8.53
C LEU A 118 41.42 -19.48 7.29
N ASP A 119 41.56 -20.81 7.45
CA ASP A 119 41.77 -21.76 6.35
C ASP A 119 40.45 -22.23 5.71
N GLN A 120 39.29 -21.86 6.26
CA GLN A 120 38.00 -22.23 5.66
C GLN A 120 37.79 -21.50 4.32
N PRO A 121 37.18 -22.16 3.31
CA PRO A 121 36.77 -21.49 2.08
C PRO A 121 35.79 -20.34 2.37
N THR A 122 35.92 -19.22 1.66
CA THR A 122 34.92 -18.14 1.67
C THR A 122 33.82 -18.41 0.63
N GLY A 123 32.68 -17.70 0.73
CA GLY A 123 31.57 -17.82 -0.23
C GLY A 123 30.86 -19.18 -0.22
N GLN A 124 30.75 -19.83 0.94
CA GLN A 124 30.05 -21.11 1.09
C GLN A 124 28.53 -20.94 1.24
N LEU A 125 28.09 -19.85 1.87
CA LEU A 125 26.68 -19.52 2.07
C LEU A 125 26.14 -18.73 0.86
N PRO A 126 24.85 -18.91 0.48
CA PRO A 126 24.24 -18.20 -0.66
C PRO A 126 24.42 -16.68 -0.65
N ASN A 127 24.46 -16.06 0.52
CA ASN A 127 24.64 -14.63 0.68
C ASN A 127 26.06 -14.14 0.33
N GLY A 128 27.05 -15.04 0.35
CA GLY A 128 28.43 -14.78 -0.08
C GLY A 128 28.76 -15.34 -1.47
N TRP A 129 27.77 -15.83 -2.23
CA TRP A 129 27.96 -16.32 -3.60
C TRP A 129 28.16 -15.18 -4.61
N SER A 130 28.65 -15.54 -5.80
CA SER A 130 28.68 -14.63 -6.95
C SER A 130 27.28 -14.16 -7.35
N GLU A 131 27.17 -12.98 -8.01
CA GLU A 131 25.89 -12.49 -8.54
C GLU A 131 25.25 -13.53 -9.47
N GLU A 132 26.04 -14.21 -10.31
CA GLU A 132 25.55 -15.25 -11.21
C GLU A 132 25.05 -16.50 -10.46
N GLY A 133 25.68 -16.86 -9.35
CA GLY A 133 25.22 -17.96 -8.49
C GLY A 133 23.94 -17.62 -7.74
N GLN A 134 23.81 -16.39 -7.25
CA GLN A 134 22.58 -15.88 -6.64
C GLN A 134 21.44 -15.87 -7.67
N GLU A 135 21.68 -15.38 -8.89
CA GLU A 135 20.69 -15.42 -9.98
C GLU A 135 20.29 -16.87 -10.33
N LEU A 136 21.22 -17.82 -10.28
CA LEU A 136 20.91 -19.23 -10.53
C LEU A 136 20.00 -19.83 -9.44
N LEU A 137 20.26 -19.52 -8.17
CA LEU A 137 19.42 -19.94 -7.06
C LEU A 137 18.03 -19.27 -7.11
N GLU A 138 17.96 -17.98 -7.43
CA GLU A 138 16.69 -17.26 -7.61
C GLU A 138 15.82 -17.91 -8.68
N LYS A 139 16.38 -18.38 -9.80
CA LYS A 139 15.62 -19.09 -10.84
C LYS A 139 15.01 -20.41 -10.34
N ILE A 140 15.67 -21.08 -9.39
CA ILE A 140 15.13 -22.28 -8.76
C ILE A 140 13.99 -21.91 -7.82
N LEU A 141 14.11 -20.81 -7.06
CA LEU A 141 13.17 -20.44 -6.00
C LEU A 141 11.97 -19.58 -6.44
N VAL A 142 12.12 -18.84 -7.54
CA VAL A 142 11.17 -17.84 -8.02
C VAL A 142 10.71 -18.19 -9.42
N ASP A 143 9.40 -18.15 -9.61
CA ASP A 143 8.82 -18.23 -10.94
C ASP A 143 8.96 -16.89 -11.67
N ARG A 144 9.63 -16.90 -12.83
CA ARG A 144 9.92 -15.71 -13.66
C ARG A 144 8.68 -15.02 -14.22
N HIS A 145 7.49 -15.61 -14.05
CA HIS A 145 6.22 -15.05 -14.52
C HIS A 145 5.43 -14.28 -13.46
N GLU A 146 5.68 -14.51 -12.16
CA GLU A 146 4.86 -13.93 -11.08
C GLU A 146 5.67 -13.25 -9.96
N ASP A 147 7.01 -13.32 -9.96
CA ASP A 147 7.91 -12.64 -9.01
C ASP A 147 7.47 -12.71 -7.52
N ALA A 148 6.75 -13.77 -7.14
CA ALA A 148 6.52 -14.16 -5.76
C ALA A 148 7.37 -15.39 -5.47
N GLN A 149 8.14 -15.35 -4.37
CA GLN A 149 8.89 -16.52 -3.93
C GLN A 149 7.89 -17.54 -3.36
N PHE A 150 7.72 -18.67 -4.04
CA PHE A 150 6.83 -19.75 -3.59
C PHE A 150 7.60 -20.93 -2.99
N LEU A 151 8.91 -21.03 -3.20
CA LEU A 151 9.71 -22.12 -2.67
C LEU A 151 10.57 -21.66 -1.49
N PRO A 152 10.65 -22.46 -0.41
CA PRO A 152 11.54 -22.18 0.72
C PRO A 152 13.01 -22.27 0.28
N PRO A 153 13.95 -21.58 0.96
CA PRO A 153 13.75 -20.85 2.20
C PRO A 153 13.26 -19.42 1.98
N GLU A 154 12.41 -18.89 2.87
CA GLU A 154 12.12 -17.46 2.88
C GLU A 154 13.41 -16.64 3.10
N VAL A 155 13.60 -15.59 2.30
CA VAL A 155 14.82 -14.75 2.30
C VAL A 155 16.07 -15.59 1.97
N PRO A 156 16.27 -16.00 0.71
CA PRO A 156 17.26 -17.02 0.34
C PRO A 156 18.73 -16.62 0.55
N PHE A 157 18.99 -15.33 0.78
CA PHE A 157 20.32 -14.77 1.02
C PHE A 157 20.49 -14.22 2.43
N GLY A 158 19.56 -14.47 3.36
CA GLY A 158 19.66 -13.94 4.73
C GLY A 158 19.91 -12.43 4.77
N TYR A 159 20.70 -11.97 5.75
CA TYR A 159 21.11 -10.57 5.91
C TYR A 159 22.64 -10.45 5.83
N THR A 160 23.13 -9.26 5.47
CA THR A 160 24.55 -8.90 5.61
C THR A 160 24.90 -8.50 7.05
N PHE A 161 26.19 -8.45 7.40
CA PHE A 161 26.58 -7.94 8.72
C PHE A 161 26.13 -6.49 8.91
N GLU A 162 26.20 -5.65 7.88
CA GLU A 162 25.73 -4.26 7.92
C GLU A 162 24.23 -4.17 8.27
N GLU A 163 23.39 -4.98 7.62
CA GLU A 163 21.94 -5.00 7.81
C GLU A 163 21.55 -5.54 9.19
N GLU A 164 22.09 -6.69 9.58
CA GLU A 164 21.73 -7.38 10.82
C GLU A 164 22.28 -6.63 12.05
N CYS A 165 23.56 -6.21 11.98
CA CYS A 165 24.26 -5.60 13.11
C CYS A 165 24.20 -4.06 13.11
N LYS A 166 23.54 -3.45 12.12
CA LYS A 166 23.37 -1.99 11.94
C LYS A 166 24.68 -1.21 12.03
N ASP A 167 25.75 -1.79 11.49
CA ASP A 167 27.11 -1.24 11.53
C ASP A 167 27.60 -0.97 10.09
N PRO A 168 27.59 0.30 9.63
CA PRO A 168 27.92 0.65 8.24
C PRO A 168 29.43 0.64 7.93
N TYR A 169 30.26 0.09 8.83
CA TYR A 169 31.70 0.03 8.70
C TYR A 169 32.21 -1.43 8.76
N SER A 170 31.75 -2.29 7.85
CA SER A 170 32.32 -3.63 7.63
C SER A 170 33.43 -3.63 6.56
N ASP A 171 34.44 -4.47 6.75
CA ASP A 171 35.46 -4.82 5.75
C ASP A 171 35.29 -6.28 5.31
N ASP A 172 35.92 -6.70 4.21
CA ASP A 172 35.77 -8.08 3.67
C ASP A 172 36.00 -9.17 4.74
N LEU A 173 36.97 -8.95 5.64
CA LEU A 173 37.26 -9.88 6.75
C LEU A 173 36.11 -9.95 7.77
N THR A 174 35.41 -8.83 7.98
CA THR A 174 34.25 -8.76 8.88
C THR A 174 33.06 -9.50 8.30
N GLU A 175 32.79 -9.36 7.00
CA GLU A 175 31.75 -10.13 6.31
C GLU A 175 32.10 -11.62 6.31
N ASP A 176 33.33 -12.01 5.96
CA ASP A 176 33.79 -13.41 6.03
C ASP A 176 33.64 -14.00 7.44
N ALA A 177 33.98 -13.22 8.47
CA ALA A 177 33.82 -13.64 9.87
C ALA A 177 32.33 -13.78 10.27
N TYR A 178 31.45 -12.92 9.76
CA TYR A 178 30.00 -13.03 9.97
C TYR A 178 29.45 -14.32 9.35
N LEU A 179 29.83 -14.64 8.11
CA LEU A 179 29.44 -15.89 7.45
C LEU A 179 29.98 -17.13 8.17
N ILE A 180 31.21 -17.07 8.68
CA ILE A 180 31.78 -18.15 9.50
C ILE A 180 30.98 -18.35 10.78
N VAL A 181 30.60 -17.27 11.48
CA VAL A 181 29.77 -17.39 12.68
C VAL A 181 28.44 -18.04 12.30
N LEU A 182 27.68 -17.49 11.35
CA LEU A 182 26.41 -18.07 10.88
C LEU A 182 26.51 -19.58 10.58
N GLN A 183 27.52 -19.98 9.80
CA GLN A 183 27.69 -21.35 9.34
C GLN A 183 28.15 -22.32 10.44
N ARG A 184 28.87 -21.84 11.47
CA ARG A 184 29.68 -22.72 12.32
C ARG A 184 29.42 -22.59 13.81
N SER A 185 28.76 -21.51 14.24
CA SER A 185 28.43 -21.35 15.65
C SER A 185 27.30 -22.27 16.08
N TRP A 186 27.37 -22.69 17.33
CA TRP A 186 26.21 -23.15 18.06
C TRP A 186 25.42 -21.94 18.51
N ASP A 187 24.37 -21.61 17.75
CA ASP A 187 23.63 -20.35 17.85
C ASP A 187 24.55 -19.13 17.61
N ASP A 188 25.15 -18.55 18.65
CA ASP A 188 26.10 -17.43 18.57
C ASP A 188 27.50 -17.77 19.15
N VAL A 189 27.77 -19.03 19.49
CA VAL A 189 29.03 -19.48 20.12
C VAL A 189 29.84 -20.41 19.21
N LEU A 190 31.09 -20.06 18.93
CA LEU A 190 32.02 -20.92 18.19
C LEU A 190 32.73 -21.91 19.14
N ILE A 191 32.55 -23.20 18.88
CA ILE A 191 33.02 -24.30 19.74
C ILE A 191 34.08 -25.13 19.01
N PRO A 192 35.37 -25.05 19.41
CA PRO A 192 36.44 -25.79 18.74
C PRO A 192 36.21 -27.30 18.82
N VAL A 193 36.60 -28.02 17.76
CA VAL A 193 36.41 -29.47 17.58
C VAL A 193 34.96 -29.89 17.36
N TYR A 194 34.00 -29.29 18.06
CA TYR A 194 32.58 -29.55 17.85
C TYR A 194 32.05 -28.98 16.53
N ASP A 195 32.55 -27.82 16.12
CA ASP A 195 32.33 -27.21 14.78
C ASP A 195 32.72 -28.16 13.61
N MET A 196 33.51 -29.20 13.85
CA MET A 196 33.86 -30.18 12.81
C MET A 196 32.87 -31.34 12.68
N LEU A 197 31.80 -31.39 13.48
CA LEU A 197 30.79 -32.43 13.38
C LEU A 197 29.80 -32.13 12.26
N SER A 198 29.55 -33.14 11.42
CA SER A 198 28.55 -33.07 10.36
C SER A 198 27.13 -33.04 10.94
N HIS A 199 26.20 -32.40 10.24
CA HIS A 199 24.79 -32.39 10.61
C HIS A 199 24.02 -33.55 9.98
N ARG A 200 23.24 -34.28 10.79
CA ARG A 200 22.26 -35.26 10.30
C ARG A 200 21.23 -35.65 11.35
N ASN A 201 19.97 -35.67 10.95
CA ASN A 201 18.83 -35.95 11.82
C ASN A 201 18.38 -37.43 11.80
N GLY A 202 17.29 -37.74 12.51
CA GLY A 202 16.65 -39.06 12.51
C GLY A 202 17.49 -40.15 13.17
N LYS A 203 17.49 -41.37 12.60
CA LYS A 203 18.24 -42.52 13.13
C LYS A 203 19.77 -42.31 13.13
N TRP A 204 20.27 -41.34 12.35
CA TRP A 204 21.68 -41.08 12.16
C TRP A 204 22.28 -40.22 13.28
N LEU A 205 21.50 -39.32 13.86
CA LEU A 205 21.90 -38.47 14.97
C LEU A 205 22.43 -39.33 16.12
N ASN A 206 23.70 -39.16 16.48
CA ASN A 206 24.38 -40.01 17.45
C ASN A 206 25.20 -39.24 18.49
N THR A 207 25.11 -37.91 18.48
CA THR A 207 25.68 -37.04 19.51
C THR A 207 24.57 -36.27 20.25
N GLU A 208 24.86 -35.87 21.48
CA GLU A 208 24.06 -34.98 22.31
C GLU A 208 25.01 -34.00 23.01
N CYS A 209 24.78 -32.70 22.84
CA CYS A 209 25.59 -31.65 23.47
C CYS A 209 24.83 -31.03 24.64
N GLU A 210 25.51 -30.85 25.78
CA GLU A 210 24.98 -30.07 26.90
C GLU A 210 24.85 -28.59 26.50
N SER A 211 23.94 -27.87 27.18
CA SER A 211 23.70 -26.45 26.91
C SER A 211 24.97 -25.61 27.05
N VAL A 212 25.21 -24.74 26.07
CA VAL A 212 26.37 -23.86 25.99
C VAL A 212 26.07 -22.52 26.66
N HIS A 213 24.83 -22.02 26.61
CA HIS A 213 24.41 -20.76 27.23
C HIS A 213 24.09 -20.89 28.72
N TYR A 214 23.36 -21.95 29.11
CA TYR A 214 22.77 -22.04 30.46
C TYR A 214 23.66 -22.72 31.52
N ASN A 215 24.78 -23.33 31.12
CA ASN A 215 25.70 -24.02 32.02
C ASN A 215 26.98 -23.19 32.26
N THR A 216 27.58 -23.22 33.46
CA THR A 216 28.87 -22.55 33.71
C THR A 216 30.08 -23.49 33.58
N ASN A 217 29.83 -24.78 33.33
CA ASN A 217 30.86 -25.80 33.18
C ASN A 217 31.36 -25.89 31.72
N ASP A 218 32.38 -26.71 31.50
CA ASP A 218 32.91 -27.04 30.19
C ASP A 218 31.85 -27.72 29.30
N VAL A 219 31.92 -27.48 28.00
CA VAL A 219 30.94 -28.02 27.03
C VAL A 219 31.21 -29.51 26.86
N THR A 220 30.24 -30.34 27.22
CA THR A 220 30.36 -31.80 27.13
C THR A 220 29.43 -32.36 26.06
N VAL A 221 30.00 -33.17 25.18
CA VAL A 221 29.28 -33.87 24.11
C VAL A 221 29.33 -35.36 24.38
N ARG A 222 28.19 -36.03 24.31
CA ARG A 222 28.02 -37.46 24.61
C ARG A 222 27.45 -38.20 23.41
N ALA A 223 27.65 -39.51 23.37
CA ALA A 223 26.98 -40.37 22.42
C ALA A 223 25.49 -40.49 22.80
N SER A 224 24.57 -40.11 21.92
CA SER A 224 23.12 -40.23 22.18
C SER A 224 22.61 -41.67 22.01
N ARG A 225 23.34 -42.49 21.25
CA ARG A 225 23.12 -43.93 21.05
C ARG A 225 24.45 -44.68 20.89
N ASP A 226 24.39 -46.01 20.77
CA ASP A 226 25.55 -46.82 20.43
C ASP A 226 26.10 -46.42 19.04
N ILE A 227 27.41 -46.23 18.94
CA ILE A 227 28.13 -45.84 17.71
C ILE A 227 29.04 -46.99 17.28
N GLN A 228 28.89 -47.44 16.04
CA GLN A 228 29.64 -48.56 15.50
C GLN A 228 31.01 -48.14 14.96
N PRO A 229 32.02 -49.04 14.93
CA PRO A 229 33.29 -48.75 14.26
C PRO A 229 33.07 -48.40 12.78
N GLY A 230 33.65 -47.30 12.33
CA GLY A 230 33.53 -46.75 10.98
C GLY A 230 32.40 -45.74 10.80
N GLU A 231 31.50 -45.62 11.78
CA GLU A 231 30.39 -44.65 11.75
C GLU A 231 30.89 -43.22 11.99
N GLU A 232 30.26 -42.25 11.33
CA GLU A 232 30.52 -40.83 11.54
C GLU A 232 29.69 -40.27 12.70
N LEU A 233 30.24 -39.29 13.41
CA LEU A 233 29.54 -38.55 14.47
C LEU A 233 28.74 -37.41 13.84
N TYR A 234 27.43 -37.43 14.08
CA TYR A 234 26.49 -36.42 13.59
C TYR A 234 25.89 -35.62 14.75
N THR A 235 25.75 -34.31 14.55
CA THR A 235 24.99 -33.40 15.40
C THR A 235 23.74 -32.89 14.67
N SER A 236 22.92 -32.10 15.35
CA SER A 236 21.72 -31.46 14.79
C SER A 236 21.78 -29.94 15.00
N TYR A 237 21.60 -29.18 13.93
CA TYR A 237 21.50 -27.72 13.94
C TYR A 237 20.08 -27.20 14.23
N ASN A 238 19.05 -28.04 14.10
CA ASN A 238 17.65 -27.66 14.30
C ASN A 238 16.95 -28.36 15.48
N PHE A 239 17.49 -29.47 16.01
CA PHE A 239 16.97 -30.14 17.22
C PHE A 239 17.89 -29.98 18.45
N CYS A 240 18.68 -28.92 18.49
CA CYS A 240 19.55 -28.61 19.63
C CYS A 240 18.78 -28.01 20.82
N VAL A 241 19.37 -28.17 22.01
CA VAL A 241 18.77 -27.76 23.30
C VAL A 241 18.64 -26.23 23.43
N ASP A 242 19.62 -25.47 22.93
CA ASP A 242 19.67 -24.01 23.10
C ASP A 242 19.21 -23.23 21.86
N CYS A 243 19.09 -23.88 20.71
CA CYS A 243 18.68 -23.24 19.46
C CYS A 243 17.14 -23.17 19.27
N GLY A 244 16.39 -23.43 20.35
CA GLY A 244 14.93 -23.32 20.39
C GLY A 244 14.14 -24.53 19.91
N SER A 245 14.80 -25.61 19.42
CA SER A 245 14.14 -26.75 18.76
C SER A 245 13.21 -26.30 17.62
N ARG A 246 13.80 -26.01 16.47
CA ARG A 246 13.14 -25.39 15.30
C ARG A 246 12.35 -26.43 14.49
N ASP A 247 11.43 -27.11 15.14
CA ASP A 247 10.77 -28.29 14.59
C ASP A 247 9.57 -27.98 13.68
N SER A 248 9.11 -26.72 13.63
CA SER A 248 7.87 -26.32 12.95
C SER A 248 8.07 -25.31 11.81
N ASP A 249 9.25 -24.71 11.68
CA ASP A 249 9.53 -23.63 10.72
C ASP A 249 10.93 -23.70 10.08
N TYR A 250 11.67 -24.80 10.28
CA TYR A 250 13.06 -24.91 9.83
C TYR A 250 13.34 -26.29 9.23
N GLY A 251 13.80 -26.31 7.98
CA GLY A 251 14.05 -27.52 7.21
C GLY A 251 15.30 -27.46 6.34
N THR A 252 15.36 -28.38 5.38
CA THR A 252 16.45 -28.51 4.41
C THR A 252 16.73 -27.21 3.63
N PRO A 253 15.74 -26.39 3.23
CA PRO A 253 15.98 -25.10 2.59
C PRO A 253 16.70 -24.08 3.49
N GLU A 254 16.29 -23.96 4.75
CA GLU A 254 16.93 -23.05 5.71
C GLU A 254 18.35 -23.51 6.05
N ILE A 255 18.59 -24.84 6.05
CA ILE A 255 19.93 -25.41 6.20
C ILE A 255 20.84 -24.99 5.04
N LEU A 256 20.34 -24.94 3.80
CA LEU A 256 21.11 -24.41 2.67
C LEU A 256 21.46 -22.94 2.87
N ARG A 257 20.49 -22.11 3.28
CA ARG A 257 20.68 -20.67 3.52
C ARG A 257 21.72 -20.40 4.60
N ASP A 258 21.59 -21.06 5.75
CA ASP A 258 22.35 -20.73 6.95
C ASP A 258 23.68 -21.49 7.06
N TYR A 259 23.76 -22.69 6.47
CA TYR A 259 24.92 -23.58 6.60
C TYR A 259 25.60 -23.96 5.27
N GLY A 260 24.97 -23.67 4.12
CA GLY A 260 25.60 -23.81 2.80
C GLY A 260 25.65 -25.24 2.25
N PHE A 261 24.79 -26.14 2.74
CA PHE A 261 24.69 -27.51 2.22
C PHE A 261 23.24 -28.00 2.13
N VAL A 262 23.01 -29.04 1.32
CA VAL A 262 21.73 -29.75 1.25
C VAL A 262 21.79 -30.95 2.19
N GLU A 263 20.87 -31.00 3.15
CA GLU A 263 20.80 -32.04 4.17
C GLU A 263 20.66 -33.45 3.56
N GLN A 264 21.35 -34.44 4.15
CA GLN A 264 21.14 -35.86 3.83
C GLN A 264 19.87 -36.39 4.51
N TYR A 265 19.26 -37.45 3.98
CA TYR A 265 18.03 -38.02 4.56
C TYR A 265 18.18 -38.36 6.07
N PRO A 266 17.19 -38.00 6.90
CA PRO A 266 15.89 -37.40 6.54
C PRO A 266 15.99 -35.92 6.12
N GLN A 267 15.24 -35.54 5.09
CA GLN A 267 15.07 -34.16 4.65
C GLN A 267 13.70 -33.65 5.05
N ARG A 268 13.59 -32.34 5.29
CA ARG A 268 12.37 -31.69 5.73
C ARG A 268 12.05 -30.49 4.85
N TRP A 269 10.80 -30.41 4.40
CA TRP A 269 10.32 -29.38 3.48
C TRP A 269 9.05 -28.76 4.05
N ILE A 270 9.06 -27.46 4.27
CA ILE A 270 7.94 -26.68 4.81
C ILE A 270 7.66 -25.54 3.84
N PHE A 271 6.39 -25.36 3.46
CA PHE A 271 5.95 -24.39 2.48
C PHE A 271 5.04 -23.37 3.16
N HIS A 272 5.64 -22.29 3.68
CA HIS A 272 5.00 -21.31 4.57
C HIS A 272 3.82 -20.55 3.94
N GLN A 273 3.72 -20.51 2.61
CA GLN A 273 2.62 -19.88 1.89
C GLN A 273 1.29 -20.64 1.98
N TYR A 274 1.30 -21.90 2.44
CA TYR A 274 0.11 -22.70 2.68
C TYR A 274 0.04 -23.15 4.13
N ASP A 275 -1.09 -22.89 4.79
CA ASP A 275 -1.36 -23.46 6.11
C ASP A 275 -1.30 -24.99 6.02
N ASN A 276 -0.45 -25.60 6.84
CA ASN A 276 -0.29 -27.05 6.97
C ASN A 276 0.32 -27.78 5.75
N LEU A 277 1.10 -27.11 4.89
CA LEU A 277 1.88 -27.80 3.85
C LEU A 277 3.34 -28.02 4.27
N GLY A 278 3.64 -29.24 4.73
CA GLY A 278 5.01 -29.61 5.07
C GLY A 278 5.15 -31.10 5.35
N PHE A 279 6.32 -31.64 5.00
CA PHE A 279 6.60 -33.07 5.08
C PHE A 279 8.09 -33.37 5.30
N GLU A 280 8.35 -34.55 5.85
CA GLU A 280 9.67 -35.16 5.90
C GLU A 280 9.75 -36.32 4.92
N ILE A 281 10.93 -36.51 4.35
CA ILE A 281 11.25 -37.64 3.47
C ILE A 281 12.50 -38.35 3.99
N ASP A 282 12.40 -39.66 4.21
CA ASP A 282 13.51 -40.50 4.73
C ASP A 282 13.64 -41.85 4.01
N GLU A 283 14.82 -42.47 4.13
CA GLU A 283 15.16 -43.80 3.63
C GLU A 283 14.82 -44.87 4.68
N VAL A 284 13.80 -45.68 4.40
CA VAL A 284 13.33 -46.73 5.30
C VAL A 284 13.60 -48.12 4.71
N GLU A 285 14.16 -49.01 5.54
CA GLU A 285 14.40 -50.40 5.15
C GLU A 285 13.09 -51.19 5.20
N HIS A 286 12.61 -51.62 4.03
CA HIS A 286 11.49 -52.53 3.92
C HIS A 286 12.00 -53.96 3.71
N THR A 287 11.62 -54.87 4.60
CA THR A 287 11.91 -56.30 4.43
C THR A 287 10.68 -56.97 3.83
N ASN A 288 10.80 -57.48 2.61
CA ASN A 288 9.69 -58.19 1.97
C ASN A 288 9.43 -59.55 2.66
N GLU A 289 8.31 -60.22 2.34
CA GLU A 289 7.95 -61.52 2.92
C GLU A 289 9.00 -62.63 2.66
N ALA A 290 9.91 -62.44 1.70
CA ALA A 290 11.01 -63.34 1.38
C ALA A 290 12.31 -63.07 2.17
N GLY A 291 12.33 -62.03 3.01
CA GLY A 291 13.51 -61.64 3.81
C GLY A 291 14.55 -60.82 3.05
N GLU A 292 14.21 -60.30 1.86
CA GLU A 292 15.07 -59.37 1.13
C GLU A 292 14.80 -57.94 1.63
N VAL A 293 15.88 -57.21 1.92
CA VAL A 293 15.82 -55.83 2.39
C VAL A 293 15.95 -54.89 1.18
N SER A 294 14.96 -54.03 0.99
CA SER A 294 14.96 -52.95 0.00
C SER A 294 14.76 -51.62 0.71
N THR A 295 15.55 -50.60 0.35
CA THR A 295 15.35 -49.23 0.83
C THR A 295 14.26 -48.56 -0.01
N VAL A 296 13.26 -47.98 0.64
CA VAL A 296 12.20 -47.19 0.01
C VAL A 296 12.17 -45.78 0.60
N MET A 297 11.82 -44.79 -0.22
CA MET A 297 11.58 -43.43 0.24
C MET A 297 10.21 -43.39 0.93
N GLN A 298 10.16 -42.86 2.13
CA GLN A 298 8.92 -42.70 2.88
C GLN A 298 8.68 -41.22 3.19
N VAL A 299 7.48 -40.73 2.86
CA VAL A 299 7.02 -39.39 3.21
C VAL A 299 6.20 -39.44 4.49
N THR A 300 6.52 -38.55 5.43
CA THR A 300 5.74 -38.31 6.66
C THR A 300 5.27 -36.87 6.66
N TRP A 301 3.96 -36.66 6.59
CA TRP A 301 3.37 -35.32 6.69
C TRP A 301 3.55 -34.75 8.09
N LEU A 302 3.99 -33.50 8.19
CA LEU A 302 4.24 -32.82 9.46
C LEU A 302 2.94 -32.35 10.14
N PHE A 303 1.89 -32.19 9.34
CA PHE A 303 0.57 -31.71 9.74
C PHE A 303 -0.49 -32.80 9.48
N ASP A 304 -1.78 -32.43 9.53
CA ASP A 304 -2.88 -33.30 9.10
C ASP A 304 -2.79 -33.60 7.57
N GLU A 305 -3.88 -34.08 6.96
CA GLU A 305 -3.96 -34.34 5.51
C GLU A 305 -3.56 -33.11 4.68
N PRO A 306 -2.66 -33.24 3.68
CA PRO A 306 -2.16 -32.10 2.93
C PRO A 306 -3.30 -31.42 2.16
N PRO A 307 -3.31 -30.08 2.05
CA PRO A 307 -4.40 -29.39 1.38
C PRO A 307 -4.31 -29.58 -0.15
N ASP A 308 -5.45 -29.75 -0.82
CA ASP A 308 -5.53 -30.02 -2.28
C ASP A 308 -4.79 -28.97 -3.13
N ASP A 309 -4.89 -27.69 -2.76
CA ASP A 309 -4.19 -26.59 -3.42
C ASP A 309 -2.68 -26.62 -3.16
N GLY A 310 -2.26 -27.07 -1.97
CA GLY A 310 -0.87 -27.36 -1.66
C GLY A 310 -0.29 -28.48 -2.53
N ILE A 311 -1.02 -29.58 -2.75
CA ILE A 311 -0.58 -30.67 -3.63
C ILE A 311 -0.53 -30.23 -5.10
N GLU A 312 -1.52 -29.48 -5.58
CA GLU A 312 -1.51 -28.91 -6.93
C GLU A 312 -0.34 -27.95 -7.14
N PHE A 313 0.01 -27.16 -6.11
CA PHE A 313 1.19 -26.32 -6.11
C PHE A 313 2.47 -27.14 -6.27
N LEU A 314 2.62 -28.22 -5.50
CA LEU A 314 3.76 -29.14 -5.60
C LEU A 314 3.87 -29.76 -7.00
N GLU A 315 2.75 -30.18 -7.60
CA GLU A 315 2.73 -30.71 -8.98
C GLU A 315 3.20 -29.68 -10.02
N GLY A 316 2.74 -28.43 -9.90
CA GLY A 316 3.17 -27.33 -10.76
C GLY A 316 4.65 -27.03 -10.63
N GLU A 317 5.15 -26.94 -9.39
CA GLU A 317 6.57 -26.67 -9.14
C GLU A 317 7.46 -27.80 -9.63
N LEU A 318 7.06 -29.07 -9.50
CA LEU A 318 7.85 -30.19 -10.03
C LEU A 318 8.14 -30.02 -11.52
N LEU A 319 7.11 -29.66 -12.29
CA LEU A 319 7.20 -29.51 -13.75
C LEU A 319 8.03 -28.28 -14.13
N ARG A 320 7.84 -27.16 -13.42
CA ARG A 320 8.66 -25.96 -13.59
C ARG A 320 10.14 -26.24 -13.31
N LEU A 321 10.43 -26.94 -12.21
CA LEU A 321 11.79 -27.30 -11.80
C LEU A 321 12.45 -28.26 -12.79
N GLU A 322 11.70 -29.20 -13.39
CA GLU A 322 12.18 -30.03 -14.51
C GLU A 322 12.59 -29.18 -15.72
N ASP A 323 11.85 -28.11 -16.02
CA ASP A 323 12.19 -27.21 -17.13
C ASP A 323 13.39 -26.32 -16.81
N VAL A 324 13.50 -25.80 -15.57
CA VAL A 324 14.72 -25.12 -15.10
C VAL A 324 15.93 -26.05 -15.24
N TYR A 325 15.79 -27.32 -14.84
CA TYR A 325 16.82 -28.33 -15.00
C TYR A 325 17.22 -28.53 -16.47
N ARG A 326 16.26 -28.58 -17.39
CA ARG A 326 16.56 -28.76 -18.83
C ARG A 326 17.15 -27.52 -19.47
N ALA A 327 16.68 -26.34 -19.12
CA ALA A 327 17.02 -25.08 -19.78
C ALA A 327 18.35 -24.50 -19.30
N ASP A 328 18.55 -24.40 -17.98
CA ASP A 328 19.69 -23.70 -17.39
C ASP A 328 20.88 -24.64 -17.14
N PHE A 329 20.67 -25.94 -16.97
CA PHE A 329 21.73 -26.87 -16.53
C PHE A 329 22.31 -27.81 -17.60
N GLN A 330 21.93 -27.63 -18.88
CA GLN A 330 22.45 -28.40 -20.03
C GLN A 330 23.65 -27.76 -20.76
N GLU A 331 23.92 -26.48 -20.54
CA GLU A 331 25.06 -25.75 -21.12
C GLU A 331 26.14 -25.42 -20.06
N GLU A 332 27.32 -24.96 -20.50
CA GLU A 332 28.40 -24.53 -19.61
C GLU A 332 28.02 -23.18 -18.98
N LEU A 333 27.77 -23.17 -17.66
CA LEU A 333 27.31 -22.00 -16.91
C LEU A 333 28.48 -21.09 -16.54
N ASN A 334 28.25 -19.77 -16.56
CA ASN A 334 29.20 -18.77 -16.05
C ASN A 334 29.04 -18.58 -14.53
N VAL A 335 29.09 -19.68 -13.78
CA VAL A 335 28.89 -19.73 -12.33
C VAL A 335 30.06 -20.51 -11.70
N PRO A 336 30.60 -20.11 -10.54
CA PRO A 336 31.60 -20.92 -9.82
C PRO A 336 31.13 -22.36 -9.59
N ALA A 337 32.03 -23.32 -9.80
CA ALA A 337 31.68 -24.75 -9.82
C ALA A 337 31.06 -25.27 -8.51
N HIS A 338 31.39 -24.67 -7.36
CA HIS A 338 30.78 -25.07 -6.07
C HIS A 338 29.36 -24.52 -5.92
N GLU A 339 29.09 -23.29 -6.37
CA GLU A 339 27.74 -22.69 -6.37
C GLU A 339 26.82 -23.42 -7.34
N GLU A 340 27.32 -23.77 -8.53
CA GLU A 340 26.59 -24.60 -9.50
C GLU A 340 26.26 -25.98 -8.91
N LEU A 341 27.24 -26.64 -8.29
CA LEU A 341 27.05 -27.94 -7.65
C LEU A 341 25.97 -27.87 -6.56
N MET A 342 26.01 -26.83 -5.72
CA MET A 342 25.01 -26.62 -4.67
C MET A 342 23.61 -26.39 -5.23
N CYS A 343 23.47 -25.55 -6.26
CA CYS A 343 22.20 -25.33 -6.94
C CYS A 343 21.63 -26.64 -7.54
N ARG A 344 22.48 -27.46 -8.17
CA ARG A 344 22.08 -28.77 -8.71
C ARG A 344 21.62 -29.71 -7.61
N GLN A 345 22.40 -29.84 -6.53
CA GLN A 345 22.05 -30.71 -5.40
C GLN A 345 20.74 -30.29 -4.75
N PHE A 346 20.51 -28.98 -4.60
CA PHE A 346 19.27 -28.46 -4.02
C PHE A 346 18.08 -28.70 -4.93
N LEU A 347 18.22 -28.42 -6.23
CA LEU A 347 17.19 -28.69 -7.23
C LEU A 347 16.82 -30.17 -7.29
N ASP A 348 17.82 -31.07 -7.32
CA ASP A 348 17.59 -32.52 -7.31
C ASP A 348 16.88 -32.98 -6.03
N ALA A 349 17.30 -32.48 -4.86
CA ALA A 349 16.67 -32.83 -3.59
C ALA A 349 15.22 -32.34 -3.51
N LEU A 350 14.97 -31.10 -3.93
CA LEU A 350 13.64 -30.48 -3.96
C LEU A 350 12.71 -31.25 -4.91
N MET A 351 13.13 -31.49 -6.16
CA MET A 351 12.33 -32.22 -7.14
C MET A 351 11.99 -33.64 -6.64
N ASN A 352 12.97 -34.35 -6.06
CA ASN A 352 12.73 -35.68 -5.50
C ASN A 352 11.76 -35.64 -4.32
N ALA A 353 11.91 -34.67 -3.41
CA ALA A 353 11.04 -34.52 -2.26
C ALA A 353 9.58 -34.23 -2.68
N ILE A 354 9.41 -33.27 -3.60
CA ILE A 354 8.11 -32.91 -4.18
C ILE A 354 7.46 -34.12 -4.87
N ALA A 355 8.20 -34.84 -5.72
CA ALA A 355 7.67 -35.99 -6.46
C ALA A 355 7.10 -37.08 -5.53
N HIS A 356 7.82 -37.42 -4.46
CA HIS A 356 7.35 -38.43 -3.50
C HIS A 356 6.22 -37.91 -2.61
N ALA A 357 6.16 -36.61 -2.32
CA ALA A 357 5.04 -36.01 -1.60
C ALA A 357 3.74 -36.08 -2.42
N ILE A 358 3.82 -35.80 -3.73
CA ILE A 358 2.70 -35.96 -4.66
C ILE A 358 2.26 -37.43 -4.74
N GLU A 359 3.20 -38.37 -4.84
CA GLU A 359 2.89 -39.81 -4.86
C GLU A 359 2.16 -40.24 -3.57
N SER A 360 2.68 -39.83 -2.40
CA SER A 360 2.08 -40.09 -1.09
C SER A 360 0.67 -39.49 -0.95
N ALA A 361 0.45 -38.27 -1.45
CA ALA A 361 -0.87 -37.64 -1.46
C ALA A 361 -1.88 -38.38 -2.36
N ASN A 362 -1.44 -38.82 -3.55
CA ASN A 362 -2.29 -39.57 -4.47
C ASN A 362 -2.69 -40.96 -3.94
N GLU A 363 -1.83 -41.60 -3.13
CA GLU A 363 -2.17 -42.87 -2.46
C GLU A 363 -3.27 -42.72 -1.40
N LEU A 364 -3.39 -41.56 -0.74
CA LEU A 364 -4.52 -41.25 0.16
C LEU A 364 -5.85 -41.20 -0.61
N ASP A 365 -5.83 -40.63 -1.82
CA ASP A 365 -6.99 -40.56 -2.74
C ASP A 365 -7.43 -41.95 -3.25
N HIS A 366 -6.47 -42.87 -3.46
CA HIS A 366 -6.74 -44.23 -3.95
C HIS A 366 -7.49 -45.12 -2.94
N GLN A 367 -7.35 -44.86 -1.64
CA GLN A 367 -8.07 -45.61 -0.59
C GLN A 367 -9.60 -45.45 -0.68
N CYS A 368 -10.11 -44.45 -1.40
CA CYS A 368 -11.54 -44.25 -1.65
C CYS A 368 -12.07 -44.90 -2.94
N THR A 369 -11.21 -45.47 -3.78
CA THR A 369 -11.65 -46.09 -5.06
C THR A 369 -11.88 -47.60 -4.98
N ASP A 370 -11.35 -48.27 -3.96
CA ASP A 370 -11.31 -49.75 -3.91
C ASP A 370 -12.53 -50.40 -3.22
N MET A 371 -13.74 -49.89 -3.50
CA MET A 371 -14.99 -50.49 -3.00
C MET A 371 -15.51 -51.68 -3.82
N THR A 372 -14.76 -52.16 -4.82
CA THR A 372 -15.22 -53.29 -5.66
C THR A 372 -14.89 -54.67 -5.10
N ASN A 373 -14.06 -54.79 -4.05
CA ASN A 373 -13.78 -56.07 -3.41
C ASN A 373 -13.75 -55.96 -1.87
N ASN A 374 -14.68 -56.68 -1.24
CA ASN A 374 -14.92 -56.82 0.20
C ASN A 374 -15.56 -55.61 0.91
N GLY A 375 -16.86 -55.75 1.15
CA GLY A 375 -17.65 -54.80 1.93
C GLY A 375 -17.24 -54.77 3.40
N SER A 376 -16.48 -53.74 3.78
CA SER A 376 -16.61 -53.03 5.06
C SER A 376 -15.78 -51.73 5.16
N GLY A 377 -15.17 -51.22 4.09
CA GLY A 377 -14.54 -49.89 4.10
C GLY A 377 -15.54 -48.83 3.67
N SER A 378 -16.14 -48.10 4.60
CA SER A 378 -16.84 -46.85 4.28
C SER A 378 -15.80 -45.79 3.95
N CYS A 379 -15.75 -45.32 2.70
CA CYS A 379 -15.14 -44.03 2.40
C CYS A 379 -16.01 -42.98 3.11
N GLU A 380 -15.59 -42.53 4.29
CA GLU A 380 -16.28 -41.46 5.02
C GLU A 380 -15.99 -40.13 4.32
N VAL A 381 -16.67 -39.87 3.20
CA VAL A 381 -16.81 -38.51 2.68
C VAL A 381 -18.05 -37.93 3.35
N LEU A 382 -17.79 -37.08 4.34
CA LEU A 382 -18.80 -36.36 5.12
C LEU A 382 -19.73 -35.56 4.20
N LEU A 383 -21.04 -35.68 4.48
CA LEU A 383 -22.08 -34.84 3.90
C LEU A 383 -21.86 -33.37 4.32
N GLU A 384 -22.25 -32.44 3.44
CA GLU A 384 -22.25 -30.98 3.66
C GLU A 384 -22.59 -30.60 5.11
N GLY A 385 -21.65 -29.99 5.83
CA GLY A 385 -21.87 -29.50 7.20
C GLY A 385 -20.67 -29.52 8.15
N ASP A 386 -19.52 -30.08 7.76
CA ASP A 386 -18.28 -29.96 8.55
C ASP A 386 -17.47 -28.76 8.04
N GLU A 387 -17.40 -27.68 8.84
CA GLU A 387 -16.65 -26.46 8.52
C GLU A 387 -15.12 -26.65 8.49
N SER A 388 -14.62 -27.84 8.82
CA SER A 388 -13.18 -28.14 8.89
C SER A 388 -12.55 -28.64 7.57
N ARG A 389 -13.31 -28.94 6.51
CA ARG A 389 -12.78 -29.47 5.22
C ARG A 389 -13.48 -28.88 3.98
N ARG A 390 -12.73 -28.49 2.94
CA ARG A 390 -13.27 -27.88 1.69
C ARG A 390 -13.75 -28.92 0.67
N PRO A 391 -14.82 -28.65 -0.12
CA PRO A 391 -15.31 -29.56 -1.16
C PRO A 391 -14.43 -29.54 -2.44
N ARG A 392 -14.20 -30.70 -3.07
CA ARG A 392 -13.40 -30.85 -4.32
C ARG A 392 -13.89 -29.97 -5.49
N TYR A 393 -15.20 -29.77 -5.62
CA TYR A 393 -15.81 -28.99 -6.69
C TYR A 393 -16.32 -27.64 -6.17
N ASP A 394 -15.89 -26.55 -6.79
CA ASP A 394 -16.30 -25.18 -6.47
C ASP A 394 -17.82 -25.00 -6.64
N ALA A 395 -18.46 -24.26 -5.73
CA ALA A 395 -19.90 -24.02 -5.75
C ALA A 395 -20.35 -23.02 -6.84
N LEU A 396 -19.41 -22.39 -7.53
CA LEU A 396 -19.57 -21.34 -8.55
C LEU A 396 -20.54 -20.25 -8.10
N GLN A 397 -20.40 -19.83 -6.84
CA GLN A 397 -21.15 -18.70 -6.30
C GLN A 397 -20.36 -17.41 -6.53
N GLU A 398 -21.08 -16.29 -6.64
CA GLU A 398 -20.45 -14.98 -6.63
C GLU A 398 -19.73 -14.78 -5.29
N GLU A 399 -18.45 -14.45 -5.35
CA GLU A 399 -17.59 -14.23 -4.20
C GLU A 399 -16.95 -12.84 -4.29
N ARG A 400 -16.60 -12.27 -3.14
CA ARG A 400 -15.82 -11.02 -3.12
C ARG A 400 -14.50 -11.23 -3.86
N ASP A 401 -14.05 -10.18 -4.56
CA ASP A 401 -12.73 -10.20 -5.17
C ASP A 401 -11.67 -10.33 -4.07
N HIS A 402 -10.90 -11.41 -4.12
CA HIS A 402 -9.89 -11.77 -3.11
C HIS A 402 -8.46 -11.49 -3.60
N LEU A 403 -8.32 -10.96 -4.82
CA LEU A 403 -7.04 -10.54 -5.36
C LEU A 403 -6.51 -9.34 -4.56
N ASP A 404 -5.26 -9.41 -4.11
CA ASP A 404 -4.59 -8.33 -3.39
C ASP A 404 -3.94 -7.32 -4.33
N TYR A 405 -4.73 -6.32 -4.72
CA TYR A 405 -4.27 -5.19 -5.53
C TYR A 405 -3.42 -4.17 -4.74
N THR A 406 -3.21 -4.38 -3.43
CA THR A 406 -2.40 -3.49 -2.56
C THR A 406 -0.95 -3.97 -2.41
N SER A 407 -0.62 -5.12 -3.00
CA SER A 407 0.74 -5.66 -3.04
C SER A 407 1.73 -4.67 -3.71
N TYR A 408 2.98 -4.71 -3.28
CA TYR A 408 4.01 -3.85 -3.87
C TYR A 408 4.23 -4.24 -5.33
N LEU A 409 4.17 -3.26 -6.22
CA LEU A 409 4.29 -3.47 -7.67
C LEU A 409 5.72 -3.26 -8.19
N CYS A 410 6.66 -2.93 -7.31
CA CYS A 410 8.09 -2.83 -7.62
C CYS A 410 8.94 -2.90 -6.34
N LYS A 411 10.27 -3.04 -6.51
CA LYS A 411 11.27 -3.09 -5.43
C LYS A 411 11.51 -1.70 -4.79
N GLN A 412 10.45 -1.07 -4.27
CA GLN A 412 10.50 0.18 -3.50
C GLN A 412 9.87 -0.11 -2.13
N GLY A 413 10.62 0.07 -1.04
CA GLY A 413 10.10 -0.14 0.31
C GLY A 413 9.03 0.90 0.69
N ARG A 414 8.19 0.59 1.70
CA ARG A 414 7.22 1.54 2.30
C ARG A 414 7.85 2.84 2.79
N THR A 415 9.11 2.77 3.23
CA THR A 415 9.94 3.92 3.58
C THR A 415 10.85 4.23 2.40
N MET A 416 10.54 5.29 1.65
CA MET A 416 11.34 5.68 0.50
C MET A 416 12.62 6.36 1.00
N GLU A 417 13.77 5.75 0.74
CA GLU A 417 15.05 6.29 1.17
C GLU A 417 15.58 7.33 0.18
N PHE A 418 15.93 8.50 0.70
CA PHE A 418 16.51 9.59 -0.06
C PHE A 418 17.93 9.91 0.42
N PRO A 419 18.91 8.98 0.31
CA PRO A 419 20.22 9.10 0.95
C PRO A 419 21.03 10.32 0.47
N LYS A 420 20.73 10.83 -0.73
CA LYS A 420 21.36 12.03 -1.30
C LYS A 420 20.67 13.35 -0.93
N TYR A 421 19.48 13.28 -0.34
CA TYR A 421 18.69 14.47 -0.02
C TYR A 421 19.08 14.99 1.35
N LYS A 422 19.07 16.31 1.48
CA LYS A 422 19.33 17.03 2.73
C LYS A 422 18.03 17.64 3.23
N VAL A 423 17.79 17.52 4.52
CA VAL A 423 16.67 18.19 5.18
C VAL A 423 16.80 19.71 5.01
N LEU A 424 15.79 20.34 4.42
CA LEU A 424 15.69 21.81 4.34
C LEU A 424 15.02 22.37 5.59
N GLU A 425 13.89 21.77 5.99
CA GLU A 425 13.06 22.27 7.08
C GLU A 425 12.24 21.12 7.66
N VAL A 426 12.08 21.11 8.98
CA VAL A 426 11.15 20.25 9.70
C VAL A 426 10.30 21.15 10.58
N THR A 427 8.99 21.05 10.42
CA THR A 427 8.01 21.81 11.20
C THR A 427 7.00 20.85 11.80
N GLN A 428 6.70 21.04 13.08
CA GLN A 428 5.56 20.38 13.73
C GLN A 428 4.38 21.34 13.72
N SER A 429 3.32 21.02 12.98
CA SER A 429 2.04 21.73 13.09
C SER A 429 1.16 21.11 14.19
N LEU A 430 -0.02 21.68 14.43
CA LEU A 430 -1.00 21.09 15.34
C LEU A 430 -1.53 19.73 14.82
N TYR A 431 -1.46 19.52 13.51
CA TYR A 431 -2.08 18.39 12.82
C TYR A 431 -1.08 17.27 12.55
N GLN A 432 0.13 17.64 12.10
CA GLN A 432 1.09 16.70 11.53
C GLN A 432 2.52 17.25 11.55
N LYS A 433 3.50 16.36 11.43
CA LYS A 433 4.89 16.72 11.17
C LYS A 433 5.09 16.90 9.67
N ILE A 434 5.68 18.02 9.26
CA ILE A 434 5.97 18.37 7.88
C ILE A 434 7.49 18.44 7.73
N ALA A 435 8.06 17.73 6.77
CA ALA A 435 9.48 17.84 6.45
C ALA A 435 9.72 18.01 4.95
N PHE A 436 10.60 18.96 4.61
CA PHE A 436 11.05 19.22 3.24
C PHE A 436 12.50 18.80 3.10
N PHE A 437 12.83 18.17 1.97
CA PHE A 437 14.16 17.66 1.67
C PHE A 437 14.57 18.06 0.26
N HIS A 438 15.86 18.23 0.06
CA HIS A 438 16.41 18.72 -1.20
C HIS A 438 17.66 17.97 -1.62
N ASN A 439 17.71 17.60 -2.88
CA ASN A 439 18.88 16.98 -3.49
C ASN A 439 19.77 18.07 -4.13
N PRO A 440 20.97 18.30 -3.61
CA PRO A 440 21.87 19.35 -4.11
C PRO A 440 22.43 19.06 -5.52
N GLU A 441 22.36 17.83 -6.02
CA GLU A 441 22.90 17.45 -7.33
C GLU A 441 21.94 17.83 -8.46
N ASN A 442 20.67 17.42 -8.37
CA ASN A 442 19.66 17.64 -9.40
C ASN A 442 18.69 18.79 -9.06
N LYS A 443 18.83 19.40 -7.88
CA LYS A 443 17.97 20.44 -7.30
C LYS A 443 16.54 20.01 -7.01
N ASP A 444 16.25 18.72 -7.00
CA ASP A 444 14.91 18.22 -6.71
C ASP A 444 14.56 18.48 -5.24
N THR A 445 13.30 18.78 -4.99
CA THR A 445 12.75 19.01 -3.65
C THR A 445 11.62 18.02 -3.44
N CYS A 446 11.53 17.44 -2.25
CA CYS A 446 10.46 16.55 -1.84
C CYS A 446 9.89 17.02 -0.51
N PHE A 447 8.67 16.59 -0.19
CA PHE A 447 8.15 16.73 1.18
C PHE A 447 7.40 15.49 1.65
N GLU A 448 7.37 15.33 2.96
CA GLU A 448 6.62 14.29 3.65
C GLU A 448 5.70 14.89 4.72
N LEU A 449 4.62 14.17 5.01
CA LEU A 449 3.72 14.39 6.13
C LEU A 449 3.74 13.13 7.01
N ASP A 450 4.06 13.28 8.29
CA ASP A 450 4.18 12.18 9.25
C ASP A 450 4.98 10.99 8.71
N THR A 451 6.15 11.26 8.10
CA THR A 451 7.07 10.29 7.48
C THR A 451 6.58 9.62 6.19
N VAL A 452 5.40 10.00 5.68
CA VAL A 452 4.90 9.57 4.38
C VAL A 452 5.21 10.65 3.35
N VAL A 453 6.07 10.31 2.40
CA VAL A 453 6.41 11.19 1.28
C VAL A 453 5.17 11.44 0.44
N GLN A 454 4.86 12.72 0.20
CA GLN A 454 3.67 13.12 -0.54
C GLN A 454 4.00 13.32 -2.02
N ILE A 455 5.02 14.14 -2.31
CA ILE A 455 5.44 14.43 -3.68
C ILE A 455 6.88 14.93 -3.72
N CYS A 456 7.52 14.79 -4.88
CA CYS A 456 8.70 15.57 -5.26
C CYS A 456 8.44 16.43 -6.50
N GLY A 457 9.19 17.53 -6.61
CA GLY A 457 9.13 18.43 -7.76
C GLY A 457 9.47 17.70 -9.07
N SER A 458 10.29 16.65 -8.98
CA SER A 458 10.71 15.88 -10.14
C SER A 458 9.65 15.01 -10.79
N TYR A 459 8.54 14.78 -10.11
CA TYR A 459 7.46 13.96 -10.66
C TYR A 459 6.05 14.47 -10.38
N ARG A 460 5.91 15.72 -9.91
CA ARG A 460 4.58 16.30 -9.65
C ARG A 460 3.61 16.24 -10.83
N ALA A 461 4.08 16.29 -12.08
CA ALA A 461 3.23 16.21 -13.27
C ALA A 461 2.55 14.84 -13.42
N HIS A 462 3.23 13.75 -13.07
CA HIS A 462 2.69 12.38 -13.16
C HIS A 462 1.41 12.22 -12.32
N TYR A 463 1.33 12.89 -11.18
CA TYR A 463 0.15 12.85 -10.32
C TYR A 463 -0.87 13.96 -10.69
N HIS A 464 -0.46 15.23 -10.62
CA HIS A 464 -1.40 16.35 -10.70
C HIS A 464 -2.02 16.54 -12.09
N GLU A 465 -1.26 16.31 -13.16
CA GLU A 465 -1.82 16.35 -14.51
C GLU A 465 -2.76 15.17 -14.77
N MET A 466 -2.45 13.98 -14.23
CA MET A 466 -3.36 12.84 -14.31
C MET A 466 -4.67 13.11 -13.56
N VAL A 467 -4.62 13.70 -12.36
CA VAL A 467 -5.84 14.05 -11.61
C VAL A 467 -6.64 15.14 -12.31
N VAL A 468 -6.01 16.19 -12.84
CA VAL A 468 -6.73 17.35 -13.39
C VAL A 468 -7.04 17.20 -14.88
N HIS A 469 -6.02 16.98 -15.72
CA HIS A 469 -6.17 16.98 -17.17
C HIS A 469 -6.80 15.69 -17.69
N TYR A 470 -6.53 14.53 -17.09
CA TYR A 470 -7.22 13.31 -17.50
C TYR A 470 -8.73 13.41 -17.25
N THR A 471 -9.12 13.94 -16.09
CA THR A 471 -10.53 14.18 -15.72
C THR A 471 -11.23 15.18 -16.61
N ALA A 472 -10.57 16.30 -16.91
CA ALA A 472 -11.14 17.37 -17.73
C ALA A 472 -11.51 16.92 -19.16
N ARG A 473 -10.89 15.86 -19.69
CA ARG A 473 -11.17 15.32 -21.03
C ARG A 473 -12.60 14.84 -21.21
N PHE A 474 -13.29 14.53 -20.11
CA PHE A 474 -14.69 14.13 -20.13
C PHE A 474 -15.65 15.31 -20.01
N PHE A 475 -15.21 16.53 -20.29
CA PHE A 475 -16.02 17.75 -20.27
C PHE A 475 -15.75 18.65 -21.48
N ASP A 476 -16.78 19.30 -22.00
CA ASP A 476 -16.63 20.31 -23.07
C ASP A 476 -16.00 21.59 -22.53
N THR A 477 -16.27 21.94 -21.27
CA THR A 477 -15.70 23.08 -20.55
C THR A 477 -15.56 22.76 -19.08
N VAL A 478 -14.53 23.28 -18.42
CA VAL A 478 -14.33 23.18 -16.96
C VAL A 478 -14.59 24.55 -16.32
N LYS A 479 -15.65 24.67 -15.51
CA LYS A 479 -16.11 25.95 -14.94
C LYS A 479 -15.99 25.99 -13.43
N ARG A 480 -16.41 24.93 -12.75
CA ARG A 480 -16.49 24.86 -11.28
C ARG A 480 -15.76 23.63 -10.78
N VAL A 481 -14.67 23.85 -10.04
CA VAL A 481 -13.85 22.77 -9.48
C VAL A 481 -13.76 22.92 -7.97
N LEU A 482 -13.88 21.83 -7.23
CA LEU A 482 -13.56 21.79 -5.80
C LEU A 482 -12.45 20.78 -5.58
N PHE A 483 -11.45 21.12 -4.78
CA PHE A 483 -10.45 20.18 -4.31
C PHE A 483 -10.40 20.16 -2.78
N VAL A 484 -10.11 19.00 -2.21
CA VAL A 484 -10.00 18.77 -0.76
C VAL A 484 -8.63 18.19 -0.47
N GLY A 485 -7.93 18.75 0.51
CA GLY A 485 -6.49 18.58 0.65
C GLY A 485 -5.78 19.45 -0.40
N GLY A 486 -4.74 18.91 -1.04
CA GLY A 486 -3.99 19.64 -2.06
C GLY A 486 -3.35 20.93 -1.54
N GLY A 487 -2.99 20.96 -0.26
CA GLY A 487 -2.37 22.10 0.40
C GLY A 487 -1.10 22.58 -0.30
N ASP A 488 -0.42 21.72 -1.05
CA ASP A 488 0.74 22.05 -1.87
C ASP A 488 0.44 22.99 -3.06
N SER A 489 -0.83 23.27 -3.34
CA SER A 489 -1.33 24.12 -4.42
C SER A 489 -0.98 23.63 -5.84
N MET A 490 -0.52 22.38 -6.00
CA MET A 490 -0.17 21.82 -7.30
C MET A 490 -1.41 21.43 -8.11
N LEU A 491 -2.48 20.92 -7.48
CA LEU A 491 -3.79 20.79 -8.13
C LEU A 491 -4.30 22.15 -8.63
N LEU A 492 -4.24 23.18 -7.79
CA LEU A 492 -4.67 24.52 -8.15
C LEU A 492 -3.89 25.07 -9.35
N HIS A 493 -2.57 24.85 -9.37
CA HIS A 493 -1.70 25.26 -10.48
C HIS A 493 -2.14 24.67 -11.83
N GLU A 494 -2.66 23.43 -11.85
CA GLU A 494 -3.19 22.81 -13.06
C GLU A 494 -4.61 23.29 -13.39
N ILE A 495 -5.47 23.49 -12.39
CA ILE A 495 -6.88 23.93 -12.56
C ILE A 495 -6.97 25.36 -13.13
N ILE A 496 -6.09 26.27 -12.74
CA ILE A 496 -6.16 27.66 -13.22
C ILE A 496 -5.77 27.84 -14.70
N LYS A 497 -5.24 26.79 -15.34
CA LYS A 497 -4.91 26.80 -16.77
C LYS A 497 -6.15 26.85 -17.67
N TYR A 498 -7.34 26.51 -17.15
CA TYR A 498 -8.58 26.48 -17.94
C TYR A 498 -9.20 27.88 -18.10
N PRO A 499 -9.31 28.42 -19.33
CA PRO A 499 -9.89 29.74 -19.55
C PRO A 499 -11.37 29.84 -19.16
N SER A 500 -12.11 28.73 -19.25
CA SER A 500 -13.52 28.63 -18.87
C SER A 500 -13.76 28.62 -17.37
N LEU A 501 -12.72 28.56 -16.54
CA LEU A 501 -12.86 28.50 -15.08
C LEU A 501 -13.61 29.73 -14.56
N GLU A 502 -14.66 29.49 -13.79
CA GLU A 502 -15.50 30.49 -13.12
C GLU A 502 -15.25 30.48 -11.61
N LEU A 503 -15.02 29.31 -11.02
CA LEU A 503 -14.75 29.14 -9.59
C LEU A 503 -13.90 27.88 -9.33
N VAL A 504 -12.89 28.02 -8.47
CA VAL A 504 -12.21 26.90 -7.81
C VAL A 504 -12.23 27.09 -6.29
N VAL A 505 -12.61 26.04 -5.57
CA VAL A 505 -12.67 26.02 -4.11
C VAL A 505 -11.66 25.00 -3.58
N GLY A 506 -10.75 25.43 -2.71
CA GLY A 506 -9.81 24.56 -2.01
C GLY A 506 -10.17 24.45 -0.54
N LEU A 507 -10.34 23.22 -0.03
CA LEU A 507 -10.56 22.92 1.38
C LEU A 507 -9.29 22.28 1.95
N GLU A 508 -8.56 22.98 2.82
CA GLU A 508 -7.27 22.53 3.37
C GLU A 508 -7.25 22.67 4.88
N LEU A 509 -6.78 21.66 5.60
CA LEU A 509 -6.73 21.69 7.06
C LEU A 509 -5.57 22.54 7.57
N ASP A 510 -4.39 22.39 6.96
CA ASP A 510 -3.13 22.88 7.48
C ASP A 510 -2.49 23.91 6.54
N GLN A 511 -2.68 25.18 6.86
CA GLN A 511 -2.08 26.29 6.11
C GLN A 511 -0.52 26.24 6.12
N GLN A 512 0.12 25.53 7.07
CA GLN A 512 1.57 25.35 7.02
C GLN A 512 2.02 24.58 5.78
N VAL A 513 1.22 23.62 5.29
CA VAL A 513 1.52 22.88 4.06
C VAL A 513 1.54 23.83 2.87
N THR A 514 0.56 24.72 2.76
CA THR A 514 0.50 25.73 1.68
C THR A 514 1.68 26.68 1.69
N ARG A 515 2.06 27.19 2.87
CA ARG A 515 3.19 28.12 2.98
C ARG A 515 4.53 27.47 2.74
N GLY A 516 4.73 26.27 3.31
CA GLY A 516 5.92 25.47 3.09
C GLY A 516 6.08 25.14 1.61
N SER A 517 4.97 24.82 0.94
CA SER A 517 4.99 24.51 -0.49
C SER A 517 5.33 25.71 -1.36
N PHE A 518 4.77 26.91 -1.07
CA PHE A 518 5.23 28.11 -1.78
C PHE A 518 6.71 28.42 -1.52
N LYS A 519 7.19 28.25 -0.28
CA LYS A 519 8.59 28.47 0.11
C LYS A 519 9.56 27.53 -0.60
N HIS A 520 9.21 26.24 -0.74
CA HIS A 520 10.14 25.19 -1.18
C HIS A 520 9.89 24.68 -2.61
N PHE A 521 8.69 24.88 -3.17
CA PHE A 521 8.33 24.51 -4.55
C PHE A 521 7.98 25.70 -5.47
N GLY A 522 7.72 26.89 -4.91
CA GLY A 522 7.25 28.03 -5.69
C GLY A 522 5.78 27.92 -6.12
N THR A 523 5.00 27.00 -5.55
CA THR A 523 3.58 26.81 -5.89
C THR A 523 2.71 27.87 -5.21
N GLN A 524 2.10 28.75 -6.01
CA GLN A 524 1.34 29.90 -5.51
C GLN A 524 -0.08 29.49 -5.08
N PRO A 525 -0.59 29.96 -3.93
CA PRO A 525 -1.96 29.69 -3.52
C PRO A 525 -3.00 30.58 -4.25
N HIS A 526 -2.56 31.60 -4.97
CA HIS A 526 -3.42 32.52 -5.73
C HIS A 526 -4.60 33.13 -4.94
N TRP A 527 -4.37 33.51 -3.67
CA TRP A 527 -5.39 34.20 -2.84
C TRP A 527 -5.87 35.53 -3.46
N ASP A 528 -5.10 36.08 -4.40
CA ASP A 528 -5.36 37.29 -5.16
C ASP A 528 -6.23 37.08 -6.40
N ASN A 529 -6.52 35.84 -6.78
CA ASN A 529 -7.37 35.51 -7.92
C ASN A 529 -8.84 35.42 -7.49
N GLU A 530 -9.72 36.21 -8.12
CA GLU A 530 -11.14 36.27 -7.79
C GLU A 530 -11.90 34.95 -8.02
N LYS A 531 -11.35 34.06 -8.85
CA LYS A 531 -11.89 32.73 -9.14
C LYS A 531 -11.51 31.71 -8.08
N VAL A 532 -10.55 32.02 -7.20
CA VAL A 532 -9.98 31.08 -6.22
C VAL A 532 -10.56 31.35 -4.84
N GLN A 533 -11.03 30.31 -4.17
CA GLN A 533 -11.54 30.37 -2.81
C GLN A 533 -10.89 29.31 -1.93
N TRP A 534 -10.00 29.72 -1.04
CA TRP A 534 -9.48 28.85 0.01
C TRP A 534 -10.35 28.90 1.26
N TRP A 535 -10.55 27.73 1.85
CA TRP A 535 -11.18 27.53 3.14
C TRP A 535 -10.25 26.67 3.98
N TYR A 536 -9.62 27.31 4.97
CA TYR A 536 -8.76 26.62 5.92
C TYR A 536 -9.57 26.09 7.11
N GLY A 537 -9.32 24.85 7.49
CA GLY A 537 -9.95 24.16 8.61
C GLY A 537 -10.50 22.80 8.24
N ASP A 538 -11.04 22.10 9.24
CA ASP A 538 -11.61 20.76 9.10
C ASP A 538 -12.61 20.67 7.94
N ALA A 539 -12.42 19.69 7.05
CA ALA A 539 -13.26 19.52 5.86
C ALA A 539 -14.72 19.20 6.22
N ALA A 540 -14.99 18.41 7.26
CA ALA A 540 -16.34 18.12 7.72
C ALA A 540 -17.04 19.39 8.25
N LYS A 541 -16.31 20.27 8.94
CA LYS A 541 -16.84 21.60 9.33
C LYS A 541 -17.02 22.50 8.11
N SER A 542 -16.07 22.52 7.18
CA SER A 542 -16.10 23.34 5.97
C SER A 542 -17.28 23.00 5.06
N LEU A 543 -17.53 21.71 4.84
CA LEU A 543 -18.65 21.22 4.04
C LEU A 543 -20.01 21.66 4.59
N LEU A 544 -20.15 21.77 5.91
CA LEU A 544 -21.36 22.30 6.56
C LEU A 544 -21.58 23.81 6.36
N MET A 545 -20.52 24.51 5.95
CA MET A 545 -20.50 25.97 5.81
C MET A 545 -20.53 26.42 4.36
N LEU A 546 -20.38 25.49 3.41
CA LEU A 546 -20.48 25.82 2.00
C LEU A 546 -21.88 26.35 1.66
N PRO A 547 -21.97 27.37 0.78
CA PRO A 547 -23.25 27.88 0.29
C PRO A 547 -24.15 26.77 -0.27
N SER A 548 -25.44 26.83 0.00
CA SER A 548 -26.40 25.82 -0.46
C SER A 548 -26.45 25.65 -2.00
N ASP A 549 -26.15 26.71 -2.76
CA ASP A 549 -26.09 26.68 -4.23
C ASP A 549 -24.81 26.01 -4.79
N TYR A 550 -23.83 25.71 -3.93
CA TYR A 550 -22.64 24.94 -4.31
C TYR A 550 -23.00 23.46 -4.54
N PHE A 551 -24.01 22.94 -3.85
CA PHE A 551 -24.44 21.55 -3.96
C PHE A 551 -25.21 21.30 -5.27
N GLY A 552 -24.69 20.36 -6.08
CA GLY A 552 -25.17 20.08 -7.43
C GLY A 552 -24.62 21.00 -8.52
N SER A 553 -23.49 21.69 -8.28
CA SER A 553 -22.97 22.74 -9.18
C SER A 553 -21.56 22.51 -9.72
N PHE A 554 -20.79 21.57 -9.17
CA PHE A 554 -19.39 21.39 -9.54
C PHE A 554 -19.23 20.43 -10.72
N ASP A 555 -18.37 20.80 -11.67
CA ASP A 555 -17.97 19.91 -12.76
C ASP A 555 -17.03 18.82 -12.25
N MET A 556 -16.06 19.21 -11.43
CA MET A 556 -15.01 18.33 -10.92
C MET A 556 -14.89 18.48 -9.40
N VAL A 557 -14.83 17.34 -8.69
CA VAL A 557 -14.47 17.28 -7.27
C VAL A 557 -13.22 16.41 -7.15
N LEU A 558 -12.10 16.96 -6.71
CA LEU A 558 -10.80 16.30 -6.64
C LEU A 558 -10.44 16.04 -5.18
N VAL A 559 -10.29 14.77 -4.81
CA VAL A 559 -10.05 14.38 -3.42
C VAL A 559 -8.61 13.92 -3.27
N ASP A 560 -7.81 14.72 -2.57
CA ASP A 560 -6.39 14.53 -2.34
C ASP A 560 -6.13 14.41 -0.84
N LEU A 561 -6.74 13.37 -0.25
CA LEU A 561 -6.73 13.07 1.17
C LEU A 561 -6.26 11.63 1.41
N SER A 562 -5.69 11.38 2.58
CA SER A 562 -5.42 10.03 3.09
C SER A 562 -6.71 9.30 3.48
N GLU A 563 -6.69 7.96 3.47
CA GLU A 563 -7.87 7.11 3.67
C GLU A 563 -8.60 7.35 5.00
N THR A 564 -7.86 7.60 6.09
CA THR A 564 -8.41 7.69 7.46
C THR A 564 -9.39 8.85 7.64
N VAL A 565 -9.31 9.89 6.80
CA VAL A 565 -10.14 11.10 6.90
C VAL A 565 -11.51 10.88 6.24
N MET A 566 -11.61 10.06 5.19
CA MET A 566 -12.80 9.97 4.34
C MET A 566 -14.04 9.37 5.03
N SER A 567 -13.87 8.59 6.09
CA SER A 567 -14.97 8.00 6.88
C SER A 567 -15.47 8.91 8.02
N MET A 568 -14.90 10.10 8.20
CA MET A 568 -15.34 11.03 9.24
C MET A 568 -16.74 11.57 8.94
N THR A 569 -17.56 11.75 9.98
CA THR A 569 -18.95 12.17 9.85
C THR A 569 -19.08 13.68 9.70
N VAL A 570 -19.85 14.10 8.70
CA VAL A 570 -20.26 15.50 8.48
C VAL A 570 -21.59 15.77 9.21
N THR A 571 -22.54 14.84 9.08
CA THR A 571 -23.84 14.83 9.79
C THR A 571 -24.17 13.43 10.31
N ASP A 572 -25.25 13.27 11.07
CA ASP A 572 -25.70 11.97 11.63
C ASP A 572 -25.99 10.89 10.55
N GLY A 573 -25.98 11.25 9.26
CA GLY A 573 -26.18 10.33 8.13
C GLY A 573 -25.34 10.60 6.87
N LEU A 574 -24.30 11.45 6.95
CA LEU A 574 -23.37 11.70 5.84
C LEU A 574 -21.93 11.71 6.34
N ASP A 575 -21.07 10.92 5.70
CA ASP A 575 -19.61 11.04 5.80
C ASP A 575 -19.08 12.12 4.84
N ILE A 576 -17.77 12.39 4.90
CA ILE A 576 -17.13 13.36 4.00
C ILE A 576 -17.36 12.98 2.54
N PHE A 577 -17.23 11.69 2.20
CA PHE A 577 -17.43 11.22 0.84
C PHE A 577 -18.84 11.51 0.30
N GLY A 578 -19.89 11.16 1.07
CA GLY A 578 -21.28 11.42 0.71
C GLY A 578 -21.56 12.92 0.57
N ALA A 579 -21.00 13.76 1.43
CA ALA A 579 -21.13 15.21 1.33
C ALA A 579 -20.45 15.78 0.07
N LEU A 580 -19.28 15.27 -0.30
CA LEU A 580 -18.57 15.65 -1.52
C LEU A 580 -19.32 15.21 -2.79
N ALA A 581 -19.91 14.01 -2.77
CA ALA A 581 -20.71 13.49 -3.87
C ALA A 581 -21.95 14.37 -4.17
N LEU A 582 -22.49 15.09 -3.18
CA LEU A 582 -23.61 16.03 -3.35
C LEU A 582 -23.20 17.36 -4.01
N LEU A 583 -21.90 17.68 -4.11
CA LEU A 583 -21.43 18.89 -4.79
C LEU A 583 -21.49 18.79 -6.31
N LEU A 584 -21.39 17.56 -6.84
CA LEU A 584 -21.34 17.30 -8.27
C LEU A 584 -22.66 17.65 -8.95
N LYS A 585 -22.56 18.33 -10.10
CA LYS A 585 -23.64 18.33 -11.09
C LYS A 585 -23.92 16.90 -11.58
N PRO A 586 -25.07 16.60 -12.22
CA PRO A 586 -25.39 15.25 -12.68
C PRO A 586 -24.30 14.62 -13.57
N ASP A 587 -23.73 15.38 -14.50
CA ASP A 587 -22.64 14.97 -15.40
C ASP A 587 -21.24 15.26 -14.85
N GLY A 588 -21.15 15.65 -13.57
CA GLY A 588 -19.89 15.94 -12.88
C GLY A 588 -19.12 14.67 -12.55
N ILE A 589 -17.82 14.81 -12.33
CA ILE A 589 -16.92 13.70 -12.00
C ILE A 589 -16.21 14.01 -10.68
N ILE A 590 -16.26 13.06 -9.74
CA ILE A 590 -15.38 13.04 -8.58
C ILE A 590 -14.21 12.11 -8.85
N VAL A 591 -13.01 12.48 -8.39
CA VAL A 591 -11.79 11.69 -8.52
C VAL A 591 -11.09 11.57 -7.18
N LYS A 592 -10.58 10.37 -6.88
CA LYS A 592 -9.81 10.03 -5.68
C LYS A 592 -8.64 9.14 -6.07
N ASN A 593 -7.48 9.37 -5.49
CA ASN A 593 -6.32 8.45 -5.61
C ASN A 593 -6.54 7.18 -4.77
N GLU A 594 -5.87 6.08 -5.12
CA GLU A 594 -6.01 4.74 -4.51
C GLU A 594 -7.21 3.92 -5.04
N LEU A 595 -7.40 2.71 -4.50
CA LEU A 595 -8.33 1.69 -4.98
C LEU A 595 -9.72 1.82 -4.35
N TYR A 596 -10.50 2.81 -4.80
CA TYR A 596 -11.83 3.14 -4.28
C TYR A 596 -13.03 2.66 -5.12
N LEU A 597 -12.80 1.79 -6.11
CA LEU A 597 -13.82 1.41 -7.11
C LEU A 597 -15.09 0.86 -6.47
N GLU A 598 -14.97 -0.04 -5.48
CA GLU A 598 -16.11 -0.64 -4.79
C GLU A 598 -17.00 0.42 -4.16
N LYS A 599 -16.43 1.27 -3.30
CA LYS A 599 -17.14 2.35 -2.59
C LYS A 599 -17.75 3.36 -3.56
N PHE A 600 -17.05 3.71 -4.64
CA PHE A 600 -17.60 4.61 -5.66
C PHE A 600 -18.81 3.96 -6.37
N SER A 601 -18.75 2.67 -6.66
CA SER A 601 -19.80 1.97 -7.41
C SER A 601 -21.10 1.81 -6.62
N GLU A 602 -21.08 2.00 -5.30
CA GLU A 602 -22.28 2.04 -4.46
C GLU A 602 -23.06 3.36 -4.60
N ILE A 603 -22.37 4.46 -4.96
CA ILE A 603 -22.93 5.81 -4.99
C ILE A 603 -23.13 6.33 -6.41
N PHE A 604 -22.24 5.99 -7.34
CA PHE A 604 -22.25 6.50 -8.70
C PHE A 604 -22.75 5.46 -9.71
N ASP A 605 -23.46 5.95 -10.74
CA ASP A 605 -23.93 5.11 -11.84
C ASP A 605 -22.79 4.63 -12.71
N TYR A 606 -21.77 5.47 -12.92
CA TYR A 606 -20.60 5.19 -13.75
C TYR A 606 -19.34 5.37 -12.93
N THR A 607 -18.52 4.32 -12.86
CA THR A 607 -17.23 4.35 -12.16
C THR A 607 -16.14 3.75 -13.00
N VAL A 608 -14.97 4.39 -12.99
CA VAL A 608 -13.77 3.92 -13.71
C VAL A 608 -12.61 3.87 -12.74
N GLN A 609 -11.85 2.78 -12.78
CA GLN A 609 -10.52 2.72 -12.18
C GLN A 609 -9.48 2.89 -13.27
N VAL A 610 -8.61 3.87 -13.08
CA VAL A 610 -7.47 4.16 -13.93
C VAL A 610 -6.21 3.75 -13.15
N HIS A 611 -5.37 2.92 -13.76
CA HIS A 611 -4.06 2.55 -13.24
C HIS A 611 -3.00 2.93 -14.27
N PHE A 612 -1.97 3.64 -13.82
CA PHE A 612 -0.88 4.06 -14.68
C PHE A 612 0.46 3.80 -14.03
N ARG A 613 1.41 3.43 -14.89
CA ARG A 613 2.79 3.15 -14.53
C ARG A 613 3.64 4.40 -14.74
N ASP A 614 4.94 4.25 -14.56
CA ASP A 614 5.92 5.31 -14.81
C ASP A 614 5.81 6.49 -13.83
N VAL A 615 5.46 6.21 -12.58
CA VAL A 615 5.49 7.21 -11.51
C VAL A 615 6.85 7.13 -10.81
N PRO A 616 7.71 8.15 -10.90
CA PRO A 616 8.96 8.14 -10.16
C PRO A 616 8.75 7.89 -8.67
N VAL A 617 9.68 7.14 -8.08
CA VAL A 617 9.69 6.72 -6.67
C VAL A 617 8.65 5.65 -6.30
N ILE A 618 7.36 5.78 -6.65
CA ILE A 618 6.32 4.77 -6.29
C ILE A 618 5.95 3.79 -7.42
N CYS A 619 6.57 3.90 -8.59
CA CYS A 619 6.41 3.08 -9.80
C CYS A 619 5.05 3.18 -10.51
N THR A 620 3.97 3.17 -9.75
CA THR A 620 2.59 3.06 -10.23
C THR A 620 1.65 3.90 -9.38
N GLN A 621 0.51 4.29 -9.94
CA GLN A 621 -0.55 4.97 -9.20
C GLN A 621 -1.92 4.59 -9.75
N ALA A 622 -2.91 4.56 -8.86
CA ALA A 622 -4.32 4.34 -9.22
C ALA A 622 -5.18 5.57 -8.90
N LEU A 623 -6.18 5.84 -9.75
CA LEU A 623 -7.21 6.86 -9.58
C LEU A 623 -8.57 6.24 -9.86
N VAL A 624 -9.58 6.61 -9.07
CA VAL A 624 -10.97 6.19 -9.28
C VAL A 624 -11.85 7.40 -9.55
N PHE A 625 -12.67 7.27 -10.58
CA PHE A 625 -13.57 8.28 -11.11
C PHE A 625 -15.01 7.84 -10.87
N GLY A 626 -15.88 8.76 -10.47
CA GLY A 626 -17.30 8.51 -10.25
C GLY A 626 -18.20 9.59 -10.83
N SER A 627 -19.29 9.20 -11.50
CA SER A 627 -20.29 10.11 -12.03
C SER A 627 -21.72 9.54 -11.98
N TYR A 628 -22.71 10.42 -11.80
CA TYR A 628 -24.13 10.03 -11.86
C TYR A 628 -24.68 9.92 -13.29
N ALA A 629 -24.12 10.64 -14.26
CA ALA A 629 -24.64 10.69 -15.62
C ALA A 629 -23.57 10.70 -16.72
N ASN A 630 -22.30 10.93 -16.39
CA ASN A 630 -21.22 10.95 -17.36
C ASN A 630 -20.69 9.53 -17.61
N ASP A 631 -21.20 8.88 -18.66
CA ASP A 631 -20.69 7.59 -19.11
C ASP A 631 -19.36 7.75 -19.85
N MET A 632 -18.27 7.68 -19.09
CA MET A 632 -16.91 7.88 -19.57
C MET A 632 -16.50 6.86 -20.64
N LEU A 633 -17.19 5.71 -20.74
CA LEU A 633 -16.88 4.66 -21.73
C LEU A 633 -17.22 5.10 -23.15
N TYR A 634 -18.28 5.90 -23.33
CA TYR A 634 -18.77 6.34 -24.64
C TYR A 634 -18.40 7.78 -24.99
N LYS A 635 -17.73 8.49 -24.08
CA LYS A 635 -17.36 9.89 -24.28
C LYS A 635 -15.99 10.01 -24.92
N HIS A 636 -15.90 10.73 -26.03
CA HIS A 636 -14.61 11.00 -26.67
C HIS A 636 -13.80 12.04 -25.86
N PRO A 637 -12.51 11.78 -25.58
CA PRO A 637 -11.64 12.71 -24.88
C PRO A 637 -11.53 14.05 -25.61
N ILE A 638 -11.62 15.14 -24.85
CA ILE A 638 -11.50 16.51 -25.37
C ILE A 638 -10.13 17.08 -25.00
N ASN A 639 -9.43 17.63 -26.00
CA ASN A 639 -8.24 18.44 -25.79
C ASN A 639 -8.65 19.91 -25.53
N HIS A 640 -8.31 20.42 -24.34
CA HIS A 640 -8.61 21.80 -23.93
C HIS A 640 -7.51 22.81 -24.27
N GLU A 641 -6.43 22.38 -24.96
CA GLU A 641 -5.29 23.22 -25.37
C GLU A 641 -4.66 24.01 -24.19
N THR A 642 -4.60 23.41 -23.01
CA THR A 642 -4.12 24.05 -21.76
C THR A 642 -2.60 24.27 -21.70
N GLY A 643 -1.85 23.84 -22.71
CA GLY A 643 -0.41 24.11 -22.87
C GLY A 643 0.30 23.10 -23.77
N PRO A 644 1.47 23.46 -24.35
CA PRO A 644 2.20 22.59 -25.28
C PRO A 644 3.07 21.51 -24.60
N ASN A 645 3.33 21.62 -23.28
CA ASN A 645 4.29 20.79 -22.55
C ASN A 645 3.60 20.08 -21.36
N LEU A 646 2.61 19.24 -21.64
CA LEU A 646 1.93 18.42 -20.63
C LEU A 646 2.52 17.01 -20.63
N PHE A 647 2.70 16.42 -19.45
CA PHE A 647 2.91 14.98 -19.29
C PHE A 647 1.71 14.20 -19.86
N VAL A 648 0.50 14.66 -19.52
CA VAL A 648 -0.75 14.09 -20.02
C VAL A 648 -1.00 14.58 -21.44
N SER A 649 -0.33 13.92 -22.39
CA SER A 649 -0.28 14.30 -23.82
C SER A 649 -1.67 14.49 -24.41
N PRO A 650 -1.95 15.60 -25.11
CA PRO A 650 -3.22 15.80 -25.78
C PRO A 650 -3.50 14.68 -26.80
N PHE A 651 -4.71 14.13 -26.78
CA PHE A 651 -5.10 13.07 -27.72
C PHE A 651 -5.35 13.64 -29.12
N ASP A 652 -4.48 13.31 -30.08
CA ASP A 652 -4.70 13.60 -31.51
C ASP A 652 -5.36 12.42 -32.25
N ASP A 653 -5.40 11.22 -31.65
CA ASP A 653 -5.95 10.00 -32.23
C ASP A 653 -6.69 9.18 -31.17
N SER A 654 -7.83 8.58 -31.50
CA SER A 654 -8.71 7.86 -30.55
C SER A 654 -8.12 6.55 -29.99
N GLN A 655 -6.84 6.26 -30.26
CA GLN A 655 -6.23 4.95 -30.09
C GLN A 655 -5.73 4.63 -28.67
N PHE A 656 -5.55 5.62 -27.79
CA PHE A 656 -5.03 5.39 -26.43
C PHE A 656 -5.97 5.81 -25.29
N GLN A 657 -7.25 6.09 -25.58
CA GLN A 657 -8.24 6.54 -24.56
C GLN A 657 -8.30 5.62 -23.33
N PHE A 658 -8.13 4.32 -23.54
CA PHE A 658 -8.29 3.28 -22.52
C PHE A 658 -6.97 2.70 -22.02
N GLU A 659 -5.82 3.27 -22.40
CA GLU A 659 -4.49 2.70 -22.10
C GLU A 659 -4.25 2.52 -20.59
N SER A 660 -4.78 3.43 -19.77
CA SER A 660 -4.67 3.36 -18.32
C SER A 660 -5.93 2.80 -17.64
N TRP A 661 -6.92 2.30 -18.37
CA TRP A 661 -8.15 1.78 -17.75
C TRP A 661 -7.94 0.36 -17.23
N HIS A 662 -8.35 0.15 -15.98
CA HIS A 662 -8.29 -1.15 -15.33
C HIS A 662 -9.70 -1.73 -15.15
N ASP A 663 -10.61 -0.97 -14.54
CA ASP A 663 -11.99 -1.39 -14.33
C ASP A 663 -13.00 -0.33 -14.79
N TYR A 664 -14.19 -0.81 -15.13
CA TYR A 664 -15.36 0.03 -15.39
C TYR A 664 -16.60 -0.63 -14.79
N ARG A 665 -17.47 0.14 -14.14
CA ARG A 665 -18.76 -0.34 -13.67
C ARG A 665 -19.87 0.63 -14.00
N ARG A 666 -21.01 0.04 -14.36
CA ARG A 666 -22.29 0.72 -14.52
C ARG A 666 -23.34 0.10 -13.61
N LYS A 667 -23.72 0.81 -12.54
CA LYS A 667 -24.76 0.37 -11.59
C LYS A 667 -25.95 1.34 -11.61
N LYS A 668 -26.90 1.13 -12.53
CA LYS A 668 -28.13 1.97 -12.70
C LYS A 668 -28.98 2.16 -11.42
N LYS A 669 -28.75 1.36 -10.37
CA LYS A 669 -29.44 1.48 -9.07
C LYS A 669 -28.87 2.60 -8.18
N ALA A 670 -27.63 3.03 -8.40
CA ALA A 670 -26.98 4.02 -7.55
C ALA A 670 -27.67 5.39 -7.70
N SER A 671 -28.08 5.76 -8.91
CA SER A 671 -28.87 6.98 -9.17
C SER A 671 -30.32 6.93 -8.70
N LEU A 672 -30.79 5.84 -8.08
CA LEU A 672 -32.03 5.88 -7.30
C LEU A 672 -31.83 6.57 -5.94
N GLN A 673 -30.59 6.76 -5.46
CA GLN A 673 -30.24 7.62 -4.33
C GLN A 673 -30.09 9.11 -4.72
N LYS A 674 -30.76 9.53 -5.80
CA LYS A 674 -30.61 10.85 -6.42
C LYS A 674 -30.82 12.01 -5.45
N THR A 675 -29.77 12.84 -5.33
CA THR A 675 -29.79 14.30 -5.13
C THR A 675 -31.15 14.90 -4.75
N CYS A 676 -31.26 15.27 -3.47
CA CYS A 676 -32.34 16.00 -2.80
C CYS A 676 -32.71 17.36 -3.45
N LYS A 677 -33.30 17.35 -4.65
CA LYS A 677 -33.92 18.52 -5.28
C LYS A 677 -35.25 18.15 -5.94
N ASN A 678 -36.02 17.25 -5.34
CA ASN A 678 -37.41 17.08 -5.74
C ASN A 678 -38.26 18.18 -5.06
N PRO A 679 -39.22 18.82 -5.75
CA PRO A 679 -40.09 19.83 -5.15
C PRO A 679 -40.95 19.29 -3.99
N ASP A 680 -41.10 17.97 -3.89
CA ASP A 680 -41.91 17.25 -2.90
C ASP A 680 -41.09 16.74 -1.70
N ASP A 681 -39.77 16.98 -1.68
CA ASP A 681 -38.86 16.55 -0.62
C ASP A 681 -39.16 17.27 0.72
N VAL A 682 -39.46 16.50 1.77
CA VAL A 682 -39.76 17.07 3.09
C VAL A 682 -38.46 17.27 3.86
N GLU A 683 -38.00 18.53 3.95
CA GLU A 683 -36.90 18.92 4.83
C GLU A 683 -37.29 18.66 6.30
N GLU A 684 -36.37 18.07 7.09
CA GLU A 684 -36.56 18.01 8.54
C GLU A 684 -36.61 19.43 9.12
N GLU A 685 -37.68 19.73 9.88
CA GLU A 685 -37.83 21.03 10.51
C GLU A 685 -36.83 21.15 11.68
N ILE A 686 -35.82 22.00 11.52
CA ILE A 686 -34.79 22.22 12.55
C ILE A 686 -35.40 23.03 13.70
N THR A 687 -35.69 22.36 14.81
CA THR A 687 -36.34 22.96 15.99
C THR A 687 -35.36 23.61 16.97
N GLU A 688 -34.09 23.18 16.97
CA GLU A 688 -33.07 23.60 17.95
C GLU A 688 -31.73 23.93 17.27
N GLN A 689 -31.04 24.96 17.76
CA GLN A 689 -29.69 25.31 17.35
C GLN A 689 -28.71 24.42 18.10
N LYS A 690 -28.13 23.41 17.44
CA LYS A 690 -27.14 22.49 18.05
C LYS A 690 -25.70 23.00 17.99
N ARG A 691 -25.40 23.87 17.02
CA ARG A 691 -24.04 24.38 16.73
C ARG A 691 -24.12 25.87 16.40
N SER A 692 -23.02 26.58 16.58
CA SER A 692 -22.86 27.98 16.18
C SER A 692 -21.57 28.13 15.39
N PRO A 693 -21.56 27.80 14.09
CA PRO A 693 -20.35 27.95 13.28
C PRO A 693 -20.13 29.42 12.86
N GLY A 694 -18.89 29.75 12.53
CA GLY A 694 -18.45 31.04 12.03
C GLY A 694 -17.53 30.89 10.82
N ILE A 695 -17.37 31.97 10.05
CA ILE A 695 -16.40 32.04 8.96
C ILE A 695 -15.62 33.33 9.17
N LEU A 696 -14.30 33.22 9.30
CA LEU A 696 -13.38 34.35 9.29
C LEU A 696 -12.78 34.48 7.89
N MET A 697 -13.13 35.53 7.16
CA MET A 697 -12.44 35.93 5.95
C MET A 697 -11.28 36.85 6.29
N VAL A 698 -10.07 36.42 5.91
CA VAL A 698 -8.89 37.27 5.86
C VAL A 698 -8.90 37.98 4.53
N LEU A 699 -8.90 39.31 4.54
CA LEU A 699 -8.85 40.14 3.34
C LEU A 699 -7.68 41.11 3.46
N GLU A 700 -6.91 41.22 2.39
CA GLU A 700 -5.84 42.18 2.24
C GLU A 700 -6.13 43.06 1.04
N THR A 701 -5.92 44.36 1.22
CA THR A 701 -6.11 45.36 0.16
C THR A 701 -4.82 46.15 -0.01
N GLU A 702 -4.31 46.13 -1.23
CA GLU A 702 -3.11 46.84 -1.66
C GLU A 702 -3.50 48.04 -2.52
N ASN A 703 -2.56 48.95 -2.76
CA ASN A 703 -2.80 50.20 -3.50
C ASN A 703 -3.98 51.01 -2.93
N ALA A 704 -4.18 50.95 -1.62
CA ALA A 704 -5.30 51.53 -0.90
C ALA A 704 -5.15 53.06 -0.73
N ALA A 705 -5.32 53.80 -1.82
CA ALA A 705 -5.10 55.25 -1.89
C ALA A 705 -6.00 56.07 -0.95
N ALA A 706 -7.15 55.52 -0.51
CA ALA A 706 -8.10 56.21 0.36
C ALA A 706 -7.72 56.20 1.86
N LEU A 707 -6.59 55.60 2.24
CA LEU A 707 -6.16 55.47 3.65
C LEU A 707 -5.57 56.74 4.28
N LEU A 708 -5.48 57.84 3.54
CA LEU A 708 -4.89 59.12 3.99
C LEU A 708 -5.77 59.93 4.96
N GLU A 709 -7.00 59.48 5.24
CA GLU A 709 -7.91 60.13 6.19
C GLU A 709 -7.67 59.68 7.65
N SER A 710 -8.07 60.52 8.62
CA SER A 710 -7.94 60.21 10.07
C SER A 710 -8.71 58.93 10.45
N THR A 711 -8.26 58.24 11.51
CA THR A 711 -8.86 56.98 11.98
C THR A 711 -10.37 57.10 12.23
N GLU A 712 -10.83 58.21 12.81
CA GLU A 712 -12.25 58.48 13.08
C GLU A 712 -13.10 58.60 11.80
N LYS A 713 -12.57 59.24 10.75
CA LYS A 713 -13.26 59.36 9.47
C LYS A 713 -13.36 58.01 8.77
N PHE A 714 -12.28 57.24 8.79
CA PHE A 714 -12.27 55.90 8.24
C PHE A 714 -13.23 54.97 8.98
N GLN A 715 -13.28 55.02 10.32
CA GLN A 715 -14.28 54.28 11.10
C GLN A 715 -15.70 54.65 10.69
N SER A 716 -16.00 55.95 10.55
CA SER A 716 -17.33 56.42 10.15
C SER A 716 -17.71 55.93 8.74
N ALA A 717 -16.75 55.93 7.81
CA ALA A 717 -16.95 55.44 6.44
C ALA A 717 -17.11 53.91 6.39
N LEU A 718 -16.35 53.16 7.20
CA LEU A 718 -16.49 51.72 7.33
C LEU A 718 -17.86 51.35 7.89
N VAL A 719 -18.28 51.99 8.98
CA VAL A 719 -19.63 51.82 9.58
C VAL A 719 -20.72 52.09 8.55
N SER A 720 -20.63 53.20 7.81
CA SER A 720 -21.60 53.56 6.78
C SER A 720 -21.66 52.52 5.65
N SER A 721 -20.49 51.99 5.24
CA SER A 721 -20.38 50.98 4.18
C SER A 721 -20.98 49.64 4.62
N LEU A 722 -20.73 49.22 5.86
CA LEU A 722 -21.31 48.00 6.43
C LEU A 722 -22.83 48.11 6.59
N GLN A 723 -23.33 49.25 7.07
CA GLN A 723 -24.78 49.49 7.16
C GLN A 723 -25.45 49.46 5.78
N ALA A 724 -24.79 49.90 4.72
CA ALA A 724 -25.31 49.83 3.35
C ALA A 724 -25.41 48.40 2.81
N VAL A 725 -24.57 47.47 3.29
CA VAL A 725 -24.67 46.02 3.02
C VAL A 725 -25.84 45.37 3.80
N GLY A 726 -26.39 46.08 4.79
CA GLY A 726 -27.53 45.64 5.58
C GLY A 726 -27.17 44.73 6.75
N VAL A 727 -25.94 44.82 7.27
CA VAL A 727 -25.57 44.25 8.58
C VAL A 727 -25.80 45.27 9.69
N LYS A 728 -26.10 44.82 10.91
CA LYS A 728 -26.49 45.70 12.01
C LYS A 728 -25.30 45.99 12.92
N VAL A 729 -24.82 47.24 12.88
CA VAL A 729 -23.73 47.71 13.74
C VAL A 729 -24.21 47.84 15.19
N VAL A 730 -23.48 47.21 16.10
CA VAL A 730 -23.72 47.25 17.56
C VAL A 730 -22.86 48.33 18.20
N GLU A 731 -21.55 48.31 17.93
CA GLU A 731 -20.58 49.22 18.53
C GLU A 731 -19.34 49.33 17.62
N ALA A 732 -18.59 50.42 17.72
CA ALA A 732 -17.35 50.60 16.97
C ALA A 732 -16.24 51.23 17.82
N PHE A 733 -15.08 50.58 17.84
CA PHE A 733 -13.91 50.96 18.61
C PHE A 733 -12.77 51.37 17.67
N SER A 734 -11.97 52.35 18.09
CA SER A 734 -10.72 52.68 17.43
C SER A 734 -9.66 53.04 18.44
N GLN A 735 -8.42 52.65 18.15
CA GLN A 735 -7.28 53.14 18.90
C GLN A 735 -6.74 54.42 18.24
N SER A 736 -6.65 55.51 19.01
CA SER A 736 -6.10 56.79 18.55
C SER A 736 -4.58 56.83 18.76
N THR A 737 -3.81 56.31 17.79
CA THR A 737 -2.35 56.46 17.78
C THR A 737 -1.89 57.12 16.48
N GLU A 738 -0.92 58.05 16.59
CA GLU A 738 -0.33 58.77 15.46
C GLU A 738 0.67 57.91 14.64
N SER A 739 0.85 56.63 14.98
CA SER A 739 1.78 55.71 14.32
C SER A 739 1.07 54.60 13.52
N ALA A 740 1.82 53.93 12.65
CA ALA A 740 1.33 52.88 11.74
C ALA A 740 0.64 51.73 12.50
N GLY A 741 -0.47 51.19 11.98
CA GLY A 741 -1.14 50.02 12.55
C GLY A 741 -2.38 50.30 13.42
N ALA A 742 -2.99 51.48 13.34
CA ALA A 742 -4.24 51.77 14.07
C ALA A 742 -5.36 50.82 13.64
N ALA A 743 -5.91 50.06 14.61
CA ALA A 743 -7.02 49.14 14.42
C ALA A 743 -8.37 49.84 14.64
N VAL A 744 -9.32 49.57 13.73
CA VAL A 744 -10.74 49.91 13.86
C VAL A 744 -11.50 48.59 13.96
N VAL A 745 -12.28 48.41 15.02
CA VAL A 745 -13.11 47.23 15.24
C VAL A 745 -14.57 47.66 15.18
N VAL A 746 -15.34 47.10 14.25
CA VAL A 746 -16.79 47.30 14.15
C VAL A 746 -17.47 46.00 14.54
N LEU A 747 -18.18 45.99 15.66
CA LEU A 747 -19.01 44.86 16.07
C LEU A 747 -20.38 44.94 15.40
N LEU A 748 -20.84 43.81 14.89
CA LEU A 748 -22.14 43.62 14.26
C LEU A 748 -22.96 42.64 15.12
N GLU A 749 -24.27 42.61 14.94
CA GLU A 749 -25.10 41.54 15.52
C GLU A 749 -24.74 40.19 14.89
N GLU A 750 -24.40 40.19 13.61
CA GLU A 750 -24.13 39.02 12.79
C GLU A 750 -22.64 38.62 12.71
N GLY A 751 -21.73 39.44 13.25
CA GLY A 751 -20.29 39.29 13.06
C GLY A 751 -19.43 40.40 13.66
N TYR A 752 -18.17 40.50 13.24
CA TYR A 752 -17.33 41.68 13.43
C TYR A 752 -16.44 41.94 12.21
N VAL A 753 -16.01 43.19 12.06
CA VAL A 753 -14.99 43.60 11.10
C VAL A 753 -13.86 44.31 11.82
N VAL A 754 -12.64 43.79 11.72
CA VAL A 754 -11.42 44.50 12.15
C VAL A 754 -10.72 45.03 10.92
N ALA A 755 -10.37 46.31 10.91
CA ALA A 755 -9.58 46.94 9.85
C ALA A 755 -8.29 47.52 10.46
N ARG A 756 -7.14 47.12 9.92
CA ARG A 756 -5.81 47.60 10.34
C ARG A 756 -5.14 48.30 9.17
N ARG A 757 -4.69 49.54 9.37
CA ARG A 757 -4.23 50.42 8.28
C ARG A 757 -2.74 50.71 8.39
N TRP A 758 -2.04 50.65 7.25
CA TRP A 758 -0.67 51.12 7.09
C TRP A 758 -0.59 52.14 5.94
N PRO A 759 -0.91 53.43 6.21
CA PRO A 759 -0.91 54.46 5.19
C PRO A 759 0.43 54.63 4.46
N GLN A 760 1.56 54.33 5.14
CA GLN A 760 2.89 54.43 4.51
C GLN A 760 3.12 53.37 3.40
N HIS A 761 2.37 52.27 3.46
CA HIS A 761 2.48 51.14 2.53
C HIS A 761 1.28 51.06 1.57
N ASN A 762 0.33 52.01 1.63
CA ASN A 762 -0.95 51.94 0.91
C ASN A 762 -1.65 50.58 1.10
N TYR A 763 -1.65 50.08 2.34
CA TYR A 763 -2.12 48.74 2.67
C TYR A 763 -3.15 48.77 3.81
N CYS A 764 -4.21 47.97 3.67
CA CYS A 764 -5.18 47.74 4.73
C CYS A 764 -5.54 46.25 4.83
N ALA A 765 -5.47 45.75 6.05
CA ALA A 765 -5.78 44.37 6.42
C ALA A 765 -7.17 44.33 7.07
N PHE A 766 -8.02 43.42 6.63
CA PHE A 766 -9.34 43.19 7.22
C PHE A 766 -9.46 41.77 7.79
N ASP A 767 -10.12 41.67 8.94
CA ASP A 767 -10.73 40.44 9.45
C ASP A 767 -12.23 40.63 9.34
N ILE A 768 -12.91 39.82 8.53
CA ILE A 768 -14.37 39.85 8.42
C ILE A 768 -14.84 38.51 9.00
N HIS A 769 -15.32 38.50 10.24
CA HIS A 769 -15.81 37.29 10.88
C HIS A 769 -17.34 37.35 10.97
N MET A 770 -18.03 36.45 10.29
CA MET A 770 -19.49 36.32 10.35
C MET A 770 -19.89 35.00 11.00
N TRP A 771 -20.91 35.03 11.87
CA TRP A 771 -21.55 33.85 12.47
C TRP A 771 -23.05 33.76 12.15
N ALA A 772 -23.56 34.76 11.44
CA ALA A 772 -24.89 34.81 10.87
C ALA A 772 -24.83 35.59 9.56
N LYS A 773 -25.85 35.46 8.72
CA LYS A 773 -25.95 36.17 7.44
C LYS A 773 -24.69 35.99 6.58
N PHE A 774 -24.27 34.74 6.40
CA PHE A 774 -23.03 34.38 5.69
C PHE A 774 -23.01 34.85 4.23
N ASP A 775 -24.17 35.03 3.60
CA ASP A 775 -24.34 35.63 2.27
C ASP A 775 -23.84 37.08 2.18
N ALA A 776 -23.75 37.79 3.31
CA ALA A 776 -23.20 39.14 3.37
C ALA A 776 -21.67 39.18 3.18
N HIS A 777 -20.94 38.07 3.35
CA HIS A 777 -19.47 38.06 3.31
C HIS A 777 -18.88 38.69 2.05
N GLU A 778 -19.37 38.28 0.88
CA GLU A 778 -18.89 38.81 -0.41
C GLU A 778 -19.26 40.28 -0.61
N SER A 779 -20.41 40.70 -0.09
CA SER A 779 -20.84 42.10 -0.15
C SER A 779 -19.99 42.98 0.75
N ILE A 780 -19.62 42.49 1.95
CA ILE A 780 -18.71 43.17 2.87
C ILE A 780 -17.31 43.26 2.25
N LYS A 781 -16.79 42.17 1.66
CA LYS A 781 -15.51 42.16 0.93
C LYS A 781 -15.49 43.25 -0.15
N LYS A 782 -16.51 43.30 -1.01
CA LYS A 782 -16.63 44.31 -2.07
C LYS A 782 -16.69 45.73 -1.49
N ALA A 783 -17.47 45.94 -0.42
CA ALA A 783 -17.56 47.23 0.24
C ALA A 783 -16.21 47.67 0.86
N ALA A 784 -15.45 46.74 1.45
CA ALA A 784 -14.13 47.00 2.01
C ALA A 784 -13.11 47.39 0.93
N ILE A 785 -13.06 46.65 -0.20
CA ILE A 785 -12.20 46.97 -1.35
C ILE A 785 -12.56 48.34 -1.94
N GLN A 786 -13.86 48.64 -2.07
CA GLN A 786 -14.32 49.93 -2.58
C GLN A 786 -13.94 51.07 -1.62
N LEU A 787 -14.08 50.85 -0.31
CA LEU A 787 -13.74 51.83 0.72
C LEU A 787 -12.25 52.21 0.69
N THR A 788 -11.36 51.27 0.41
CA THR A 788 -9.91 51.53 0.35
C THR A 788 -9.46 52.21 -0.95
N GLY A 789 -10.35 52.32 -1.94
CA GLY A 789 -10.03 52.88 -3.25
C GLY A 789 -9.07 51.99 -4.06
N THR A 790 -9.00 50.71 -3.70
CA THR A 790 -8.15 49.70 -4.33
C THR A 790 -8.68 49.38 -5.74
N SER A 791 -7.79 49.39 -6.74
CA SER A 791 -8.14 49.07 -8.12
C SER A 791 -6.95 48.44 -8.85
N GLY A 792 -7.23 47.53 -9.79
CA GLY A 792 -6.23 46.79 -10.58
C GLY A 792 -6.23 45.28 -10.30
N GLU A 793 -5.65 44.52 -11.23
CA GLU A 793 -5.39 43.09 -11.02
C GLU A 793 -4.42 42.89 -9.84
N HIS A 794 -4.61 41.80 -9.09
CA HIS A 794 -3.77 41.43 -7.94
C HIS A 794 -3.73 42.44 -6.78
N SER A 795 -4.66 43.39 -6.76
CA SER A 795 -4.70 44.48 -5.77
C SER A 795 -5.40 44.10 -4.45
N SER A 796 -5.99 42.91 -4.37
CA SER A 796 -6.58 42.36 -3.15
C SER A 796 -6.37 40.86 -3.09
N SER A 797 -6.09 40.31 -1.91
CA SER A 797 -6.06 38.87 -1.66
C SER A 797 -7.02 38.49 -0.54
N SER A 798 -7.58 37.28 -0.62
CA SER A 798 -8.48 36.79 0.42
C SER A 798 -8.53 35.27 0.51
N TYR A 799 -8.71 34.78 1.72
CA TYR A 799 -9.05 33.38 2.01
C TYR A 799 -9.95 33.32 3.24
N ARG A 800 -10.54 32.15 3.50
CA ARG A 800 -11.45 31.92 4.62
C ARG A 800 -10.83 30.92 5.59
N ILE A 801 -11.19 31.06 6.85
CA ILE A 801 -10.91 30.12 7.94
C ILE A 801 -12.26 29.77 8.55
N VAL A 802 -12.54 28.47 8.69
CA VAL A 802 -13.74 28.01 9.41
C VAL A 802 -13.51 28.19 10.90
N ALA A 803 -14.38 28.97 11.54
CA ALA A 803 -14.23 29.45 12.91
C ALA A 803 -15.49 29.15 13.76
N GLY A 804 -15.44 29.49 15.04
CA GLY A 804 -16.58 29.46 15.95
C GLY A 804 -17.48 30.70 15.79
N GLY A 805 -18.78 30.51 16.03
CA GLY A 805 -19.80 31.55 15.95
C GLY A 805 -20.55 31.76 17.27
N MET A 806 -21.76 32.33 17.19
CA MET A 806 -22.54 32.75 18.36
C MET A 806 -23.91 32.04 18.44
N PHE A 807 -24.27 31.51 19.61
CA PHE A 807 -25.63 31.00 19.87
C PHE A 807 -26.63 32.13 20.15
N GLY A 808 -27.90 31.87 19.89
CA GLY A 808 -28.99 32.78 20.29
C GLY A 808 -29.21 33.98 19.34
N ILE A 809 -28.59 33.98 18.16
CA ILE A 809 -28.81 34.99 17.12
C ILE A 809 -30.13 34.75 16.40
N GLN A 810 -30.98 35.76 16.23
CA GLN A 810 -32.35 35.58 15.73
C GLN A 810 -32.44 34.95 14.33
N SER A 811 -31.44 35.16 13.47
CA SER A 811 -31.43 34.68 12.08
C SER A 811 -30.96 33.23 11.91
N TRP A 812 -30.54 32.53 12.97
CA TRP A 812 -29.86 31.22 12.86
C TRP A 812 -30.63 30.20 12.01
N LYS A 813 -31.96 30.18 12.09
CA LYS A 813 -32.81 29.29 11.28
C LYS A 813 -32.76 29.58 9.78
N GLN A 814 -32.60 30.85 9.41
CA GLN A 814 -32.44 31.27 8.02
C GLN A 814 -31.01 31.00 7.54
N ASP A 815 -30.01 31.19 8.41
CA ASP A 815 -28.61 30.89 8.10
C ASP A 815 -28.42 29.39 7.83
N GLU A 816 -29.04 28.54 8.63
CA GLU A 816 -29.11 27.08 8.42
C GLU A 816 -29.73 26.70 7.07
N LYS A 817 -30.57 27.57 6.49
CA LYS A 817 -31.18 27.41 5.15
C LYS A 817 -30.29 27.81 4.00
N SER A 818 -29.26 28.61 4.26
CA SER A 818 -28.37 29.12 3.24
C SER A 818 -27.09 28.30 3.04
N ARG A 819 -26.84 27.30 3.90
CA ARG A 819 -25.65 26.42 3.91
C ARG A 819 -26.04 24.94 3.81
N GLY A 820 -25.13 24.09 3.30
CA GLY A 820 -25.40 22.66 3.08
C GLY A 820 -24.62 21.72 4.00
N PRO A 821 -24.48 20.43 3.63
CA PRO A 821 -25.47 19.67 2.86
C PRO A 821 -26.76 19.47 3.66
N ARG A 822 -27.90 19.39 2.97
CA ARG A 822 -29.21 19.10 3.58
C ARG A 822 -29.70 17.74 3.12
N LEU A 823 -29.93 16.84 4.08
CA LEU A 823 -30.62 15.57 3.85
C LEU A 823 -32.11 15.85 3.72
N THR A 824 -32.72 15.44 2.60
CA THR A 824 -34.18 15.40 2.49
C THR A 824 -34.67 13.96 2.65
N ARG A 825 -35.80 13.77 3.34
CA ARG A 825 -36.45 12.47 3.42
C ARG A 825 -37.26 12.26 2.15
N GLU A 826 -37.04 11.12 1.50
CA GLU A 826 -37.76 10.56 0.34
C GLU A 826 -37.12 10.72 -1.05
N CYS A 827 -35.85 10.30 -1.21
CA CYS A 827 -35.29 9.94 -2.53
C CYS A 827 -35.63 8.48 -2.91
N ASN A 828 -36.89 8.07 -2.86
CA ASN A 828 -37.28 6.70 -3.23
C ASN A 828 -38.46 6.70 -4.20
N SER A 829 -38.21 6.38 -5.48
CA SER A 829 -39.28 6.01 -6.40
C SER A 829 -38.97 4.73 -7.18
N LYS A 830 -39.68 3.67 -6.77
CA LYS A 830 -40.16 2.47 -7.49
C LYS A 830 -39.31 1.85 -8.61
N THR A 831 -38.82 0.65 -8.27
CA THR A 831 -38.91 -0.65 -8.98
C THR A 831 -38.79 -0.64 -10.51
N ASP A 832 -37.63 -1.12 -10.98
CA ASP A 832 -37.44 -1.60 -12.34
C ASP A 832 -38.47 -2.67 -12.69
N VAL A 833 -39.02 -2.48 -13.89
CA VAL A 833 -40.01 -3.34 -14.54
C VAL A 833 -39.39 -4.72 -14.76
N ALA A 834 -40.13 -5.76 -14.33
CA ALA A 834 -39.80 -7.15 -14.62
C ALA A 834 -39.60 -7.36 -16.13
N ARG A 835 -38.39 -7.78 -16.51
CA ARG A 835 -38.06 -8.18 -17.89
C ARG A 835 -38.76 -9.51 -18.21
N LYS A 836 -39.33 -9.61 -19.41
CA LYS A 836 -39.87 -10.87 -19.95
C LYS A 836 -38.77 -11.61 -20.71
N SER A 837 -38.84 -12.93 -20.66
CA SER A 837 -37.93 -13.87 -21.30
C SER A 837 -37.96 -13.78 -22.83
N PRO A 838 -36.82 -13.96 -23.51
CA PRO A 838 -36.77 -14.13 -24.96
C PRO A 838 -36.19 -15.45 -25.40
N GLU A 839 -36.92 -16.11 -26.28
CA GLU A 839 -36.43 -17.20 -27.10
C GLU A 839 -36.09 -16.63 -28.49
N ASP A 840 -34.79 -16.37 -28.76
CA ASP A 840 -34.32 -16.39 -30.14
C ASP A 840 -32.85 -16.84 -30.25
N SER A 841 -32.67 -18.13 -30.58
CA SER A 841 -31.36 -18.75 -30.84
C SER A 841 -30.56 -18.04 -31.95
N GLN A 842 -31.21 -17.30 -32.85
CA GLN A 842 -30.54 -16.61 -33.96
C GLN A 842 -29.79 -15.35 -33.50
N VAL A 843 -30.28 -14.68 -32.46
CA VAL A 843 -29.59 -13.54 -31.83
C VAL A 843 -28.33 -14.02 -31.12
N SER A 844 -28.41 -15.11 -30.35
CA SER A 844 -27.24 -15.71 -29.67
C SER A 844 -26.11 -16.06 -30.65
N LYS A 845 -26.45 -16.66 -31.82
CA LYS A 845 -25.48 -16.94 -32.88
C LYS A 845 -24.80 -15.67 -33.43
N THR A 846 -25.58 -14.60 -33.60
CA THR A 846 -25.06 -13.32 -34.11
C THR A 846 -24.13 -12.67 -33.09
N VAL A 847 -24.51 -12.68 -31.81
CA VAL A 847 -23.69 -12.16 -30.71
C VAL A 847 -22.38 -12.92 -30.58
N LEU A 848 -22.42 -14.26 -30.56
CA LEU A 848 -21.20 -15.08 -30.53
C LEU A 848 -20.30 -14.79 -31.74
N LYS A 849 -20.87 -14.70 -32.95
CA LYS A 849 -20.09 -14.41 -34.16
C LYS A 849 -19.34 -13.08 -34.07
N ARG A 850 -19.97 -12.04 -33.53
CA ARG A 850 -19.34 -10.73 -33.33
C ARG A 850 -18.37 -10.72 -32.15
N ALA A 851 -18.66 -11.46 -31.09
CA ALA A 851 -17.74 -11.62 -29.95
C ALA A 851 -16.39 -12.22 -30.38
N LEU A 852 -16.39 -13.14 -31.34
CA LEU A 852 -15.16 -13.73 -31.89
C LEU A 852 -14.26 -12.70 -32.61
N GLU A 853 -14.77 -11.52 -32.98
CA GLU A 853 -13.97 -10.43 -33.56
C GLU A 853 -13.02 -9.77 -32.55
N LEU A 854 -13.17 -10.08 -31.24
CA LEU A 854 -12.19 -9.71 -30.22
C LEU A 854 -10.83 -10.42 -30.44
N VAL A 855 -10.83 -11.56 -31.15
CA VAL A 855 -9.61 -12.24 -31.60
C VAL A 855 -9.17 -11.70 -32.96
N LYS A 856 -7.95 -11.17 -33.05
CA LYS A 856 -7.42 -10.59 -34.30
C LYS A 856 -7.15 -11.62 -35.40
N ASP A 857 -6.67 -12.81 -35.04
CA ASP A 857 -6.38 -13.88 -35.99
C ASP A 857 -7.61 -14.77 -36.19
N THR A 858 -7.75 -15.33 -37.39
CA THR A 858 -8.75 -16.36 -37.71
C THR A 858 -8.16 -17.78 -37.68
N ASP A 859 -6.83 -17.91 -37.64
CA ASP A 859 -6.10 -19.18 -37.48
C ASP A 859 -5.84 -19.50 -36.00
N TYR A 860 -6.91 -19.85 -35.28
CA TYR A 860 -6.86 -20.32 -33.90
C TYR A 860 -7.55 -21.68 -33.73
N SER A 861 -7.10 -22.44 -32.73
CA SER A 861 -7.83 -23.60 -32.21
C SER A 861 -8.87 -23.14 -31.19
N ALA A 862 -10.07 -23.71 -31.24
CA ALA A 862 -11.18 -23.38 -30.35
C ALA A 862 -11.71 -24.62 -29.61
N LEU A 863 -11.99 -24.45 -28.33
CA LEU A 863 -12.66 -25.41 -27.47
C LEU A 863 -14.10 -24.96 -27.25
N VAL A 864 -15.08 -25.85 -27.43
CA VAL A 864 -16.48 -25.55 -27.18
C VAL A 864 -17.13 -26.57 -26.27
N PHE A 865 -17.62 -26.10 -25.13
CA PHE A 865 -18.39 -26.89 -24.19
C PHE A 865 -19.86 -26.83 -24.57
N CYS A 866 -20.42 -27.99 -24.91
CA CYS A 866 -21.81 -28.17 -25.30
C CYS A 866 -22.60 -28.83 -24.16
N GLY A 867 -23.93 -28.68 -24.20
CA GLY A 867 -24.84 -29.42 -23.33
C GLY A 867 -24.83 -30.94 -23.58
N ASP A 868 -25.96 -31.60 -23.36
CA ASP A 868 -26.09 -33.02 -23.66
C ASP A 868 -25.82 -33.33 -25.15
N LYS A 869 -25.25 -34.50 -25.47
CA LYS A 869 -25.12 -34.97 -26.87
C LYS A 869 -26.44 -35.03 -27.65
N SER A 870 -27.58 -34.94 -26.94
CA SER A 870 -28.92 -34.90 -27.52
C SER A 870 -29.43 -33.48 -27.84
N SER A 871 -28.78 -32.43 -27.32
CA SER A 871 -29.14 -31.03 -27.58
C SER A 871 -28.38 -30.47 -28.79
N VAL A 872 -28.90 -29.38 -29.35
CA VAL A 872 -28.24 -28.64 -30.44
C VAL A 872 -27.20 -27.70 -29.82
N CYS A 873 -25.93 -27.85 -30.19
CA CYS A 873 -24.86 -26.95 -29.77
C CYS A 873 -24.70 -25.83 -30.79
N ASN A 874 -25.35 -24.69 -30.55
CA ASN A 874 -25.37 -23.55 -31.47
C ASN A 874 -23.97 -22.95 -31.66
N SER A 875 -23.18 -22.91 -30.57
CA SER A 875 -21.84 -22.34 -30.56
C SER A 875 -20.87 -23.11 -31.46
N LEU A 876 -21.02 -24.43 -31.54
CA LEU A 876 -20.20 -25.30 -32.40
C LEU A 876 -20.40 -25.00 -33.90
N GLU A 877 -21.63 -24.67 -34.32
CA GLU A 877 -21.91 -24.29 -35.72
C GLU A 877 -21.20 -22.98 -36.08
N VAL A 878 -21.30 -21.97 -35.21
CA VAL A 878 -20.66 -20.65 -35.42
C VAL A 878 -19.13 -20.78 -35.47
N LEU A 879 -18.54 -21.55 -34.55
CA LEU A 879 -17.09 -21.74 -34.50
C LEU A 879 -16.53 -22.46 -35.72
N LYS A 880 -17.25 -23.45 -36.28
CA LYS A 880 -16.84 -24.14 -37.51
C LYS A 880 -16.81 -23.22 -38.74
N GLU A 881 -17.61 -22.15 -38.74
CA GLU A 881 -17.59 -21.14 -39.80
C GLU A 881 -16.52 -20.06 -39.58
N ALA A 882 -16.29 -19.68 -38.33
CA ALA A 882 -15.41 -18.58 -37.97
C ALA A 882 -13.92 -18.97 -37.85
N ALA A 883 -13.62 -20.11 -37.21
CA ALA A 883 -12.27 -20.57 -36.96
C ALA A 883 -11.71 -21.33 -38.18
N LYS A 884 -10.51 -20.97 -38.63
CA LYS A 884 -9.78 -21.72 -39.66
C LYS A 884 -8.97 -22.90 -39.08
N GLY A 885 -8.71 -22.88 -37.77
CA GLY A 885 -8.03 -23.95 -37.05
C GLY A 885 -8.97 -25.04 -36.54
N THR A 886 -8.48 -25.85 -35.59
CA THR A 886 -9.22 -27.01 -35.06
C THR A 886 -10.29 -26.57 -34.06
N VAL A 887 -11.54 -27.00 -34.25
CA VAL A 887 -12.64 -26.78 -33.30
C VAL A 887 -12.98 -28.09 -32.61
N VAL A 888 -12.86 -28.14 -31.28
CA VAL A 888 -13.00 -29.34 -30.46
C VAL A 888 -14.25 -29.23 -29.58
N PRO A 889 -15.31 -30.02 -29.84
CA PRO A 889 -16.50 -30.04 -28.99
C PRO A 889 -16.33 -31.02 -27.82
N VAL A 890 -16.60 -30.54 -26.60
CA VAL A 890 -16.70 -31.34 -25.38
C VAL A 890 -18.14 -31.32 -24.90
N TRP A 891 -18.72 -32.49 -24.69
CA TRP A 891 -20.14 -32.62 -24.34
C TRP A 891 -20.31 -32.91 -22.86
N THR A 892 -21.40 -32.41 -22.27
CA THR A 892 -21.77 -32.73 -20.88
C THR A 892 -21.86 -34.25 -20.69
N CYS A 893 -21.23 -34.80 -19.64
CA CYS A 893 -21.26 -36.24 -19.38
C CYS A 893 -22.64 -36.70 -18.89
N GLN A 894 -23.04 -37.93 -19.25
CA GLN A 894 -24.34 -38.47 -18.83
C GLN A 894 -24.35 -38.81 -17.33
N GLY A 895 -25.43 -38.43 -16.63
CA GLY A 895 -25.69 -38.87 -15.26
C GLY A 895 -25.08 -38.03 -14.14
N ILE A 896 -24.53 -36.84 -14.42
CA ILE A 896 -23.96 -35.93 -13.41
C ILE A 896 -25.04 -35.32 -12.48
N ASN A 897 -26.31 -35.30 -12.90
CA ASN A 897 -27.40 -34.71 -12.12
C ASN A 897 -27.96 -35.69 -11.09
N LEU A 898 -27.31 -35.86 -9.93
CA LEU A 898 -27.77 -36.77 -8.88
C LEU A 898 -27.60 -36.19 -7.48
N LYS A 899 -28.73 -35.99 -6.79
CA LYS A 899 -28.84 -35.60 -5.37
C LYS A 899 -28.46 -36.75 -4.40
N ASN A 900 -27.47 -37.60 -4.73
CA ASN A 900 -27.14 -38.84 -4.00
C ASN A 900 -25.62 -39.07 -3.88
N GLU A 901 -25.20 -39.90 -2.92
CA GLU A 901 -23.80 -40.30 -2.61
C GLU A 901 -22.97 -40.84 -3.80
N TYR A 902 -23.61 -41.17 -4.93
CA TYR A 902 -22.93 -41.59 -6.18
C TYR A 902 -22.52 -40.42 -7.11
N ALA A 903 -22.82 -39.18 -6.73
CA ALA A 903 -22.54 -38.00 -7.56
C ALA A 903 -21.05 -37.68 -7.68
N LEU A 904 -20.26 -37.92 -6.64
CA LEU A 904 -18.83 -37.60 -6.62
C LEU A 904 -18.03 -38.50 -7.57
N SER A 905 -18.31 -39.80 -7.58
CA SER A 905 -17.64 -40.76 -8.48
C SER A 905 -17.99 -40.52 -9.94
N ALA A 906 -19.24 -40.12 -10.23
CA ALA A 906 -19.66 -39.74 -11.59
C ALA A 906 -19.00 -38.43 -12.05
N LYS A 907 -18.90 -37.42 -11.18
CA LYS A 907 -18.17 -36.18 -11.47
C LYS A 907 -16.68 -36.44 -11.70
N LEU A 908 -16.04 -37.27 -10.89
CA LEU A 908 -14.63 -37.63 -11.04
C LEU A 908 -14.35 -38.41 -12.34
N ALA A 909 -15.22 -39.34 -12.71
CA ALA A 909 -15.10 -40.05 -13.98
C ALA A 909 -15.22 -39.09 -15.17
N CYS A 910 -16.16 -38.15 -15.10
CA CYS A 910 -16.32 -37.11 -16.12
C CYS A 910 -15.12 -36.15 -16.17
N GLU A 911 -14.61 -35.69 -15.02
CA GLU A 911 -13.40 -34.87 -14.92
C GLU A 911 -12.22 -35.52 -15.66
N LYS A 912 -11.97 -36.82 -15.42
CA LYS A 912 -10.91 -37.57 -16.12
C LYS A 912 -11.14 -37.69 -17.62
N GLU A 913 -12.37 -37.96 -18.05
CA GLU A 913 -12.73 -38.05 -19.49
C GLU A 913 -12.54 -36.70 -20.20
N VAL A 914 -13.01 -35.62 -19.57
CA VAL A 914 -12.92 -34.26 -20.10
C VAL A 914 -11.46 -33.83 -20.20
N LEU A 915 -10.68 -33.99 -19.13
CA LEU A 915 -9.26 -33.64 -19.09
C LEU A 915 -8.50 -34.39 -20.20
N SER A 916 -8.66 -35.71 -20.28
CA SER A 916 -7.99 -36.52 -21.31
C SER A 916 -8.35 -36.08 -22.74
N THR A 917 -9.62 -35.74 -22.99
CA THR A 917 -10.08 -35.29 -24.30
C THR A 917 -9.45 -33.96 -24.69
N ILE A 918 -9.38 -33.00 -23.76
CA ILE A 918 -8.87 -31.66 -24.02
C ILE A 918 -7.35 -31.68 -24.16
N THR A 919 -6.63 -32.35 -23.25
CA THR A 919 -5.16 -32.46 -23.31
C THR A 919 -4.69 -33.13 -24.60
N GLU A 920 -5.33 -34.23 -25.02
CA GLU A 920 -4.96 -34.89 -26.29
C GLU A 920 -5.18 -34.00 -27.50
N ALA A 921 -6.25 -33.19 -27.50
CA ALA A 921 -6.51 -32.26 -28.58
C ALA A 921 -5.57 -31.04 -28.56
N ALA A 922 -5.17 -30.57 -27.38
CA ALA A 922 -4.28 -29.43 -27.20
C ALA A 922 -2.85 -29.71 -27.69
N LYS A 923 -2.38 -30.97 -27.66
CA LYS A 923 -1.08 -31.40 -28.20
C LYS A 923 -0.80 -30.94 -29.64
N ALA A 924 -1.85 -30.75 -30.45
CA ALA A 924 -1.70 -30.26 -31.81
C ALA A 924 -1.45 -28.74 -31.86
N LYS A 925 -2.22 -27.97 -31.07
CA LYS A 925 -2.17 -26.51 -30.95
C LYS A 925 -3.06 -26.09 -29.79
N ALA A 926 -2.50 -25.37 -28.82
CA ALA A 926 -3.22 -24.85 -27.67
C ALA A 926 -4.44 -24.00 -28.08
N PHE A 927 -5.48 -24.02 -27.24
CA PHE A 927 -6.74 -23.34 -27.50
C PHE A 927 -6.65 -21.86 -27.13
N ARG A 928 -6.93 -21.02 -28.11
CA ARG A 928 -6.99 -19.56 -27.93
C ARG A 928 -8.42 -19.06 -27.70
N VAL A 929 -9.42 -19.88 -28.03
CA VAL A 929 -10.83 -19.56 -27.82
C VAL A 929 -11.51 -20.67 -27.05
N VAL A 930 -12.19 -20.33 -25.97
CA VAL A 930 -13.03 -21.25 -25.18
C VAL A 930 -14.45 -20.71 -25.17
N VAL A 931 -15.43 -21.50 -25.61
CA VAL A 931 -16.84 -21.08 -25.62
C VAL A 931 -17.68 -22.04 -24.79
N LEU A 932 -18.48 -21.48 -23.89
CA LEU A 932 -19.51 -22.20 -23.14
C LEU A 932 -20.86 -21.91 -23.80
N ASP A 933 -21.45 -22.96 -24.37
CA ASP A 933 -22.76 -22.89 -24.98
C ASP A 933 -23.85 -22.63 -23.92
N ASP A 934 -24.97 -22.03 -24.35
CA ASP A 934 -26.10 -21.70 -23.47
C ASP A 934 -26.77 -22.95 -22.87
N ALA A 935 -26.56 -24.13 -23.47
CA ALA A 935 -27.07 -25.40 -22.96
C ALA A 935 -26.20 -26.10 -21.90
N VAL A 936 -25.02 -25.56 -21.53
CA VAL A 936 -24.15 -26.16 -20.50
C VAL A 936 -24.81 -26.11 -19.11
N SER A 937 -24.78 -27.22 -18.34
CA SER A 937 -25.36 -27.27 -16.99
C SER A 937 -24.40 -26.75 -15.92
N TYR A 938 -24.96 -26.34 -14.78
CA TYR A 938 -24.21 -25.91 -13.59
C TYR A 938 -23.18 -26.95 -13.15
N GLU A 939 -23.57 -28.22 -13.04
CA GLU A 939 -22.67 -29.29 -12.56
C GLU A 939 -21.51 -29.53 -13.53
N PHE A 940 -21.75 -29.36 -14.83
CA PHE A 940 -20.67 -29.44 -15.82
C PHE A 940 -19.76 -28.21 -15.74
N GLY A 941 -20.30 -27.03 -15.43
CA GLY A 941 -19.52 -25.85 -15.04
C GLY A 941 -18.53 -26.13 -13.91
N GLN A 942 -18.94 -26.85 -12.87
CA GLN A 942 -18.05 -27.22 -11.75
C GLN A 942 -16.90 -28.13 -12.20
N ILE A 943 -17.15 -29.01 -13.16
CA ILE A 943 -16.12 -29.89 -13.74
C ILE A 943 -15.18 -29.08 -14.64
N ILE A 944 -15.72 -28.17 -15.46
CA ILE A 944 -14.92 -27.24 -16.29
C ILE A 944 -13.97 -26.44 -15.40
N HIS A 945 -14.48 -25.86 -14.31
CA HIS A 945 -13.67 -25.16 -13.32
C HIS A 945 -12.54 -26.05 -12.81
N ARG A 946 -12.86 -27.27 -12.36
CA ARG A 946 -11.86 -28.21 -11.84
C ARG A 946 -10.79 -28.57 -12.87
N VAL A 947 -11.17 -28.78 -14.13
CA VAL A 947 -10.23 -29.10 -15.22
C VAL A 947 -9.25 -27.96 -15.49
N PHE A 948 -9.70 -26.70 -15.40
CA PHE A 948 -8.83 -25.54 -15.62
C PHE A 948 -8.14 -25.02 -14.34
N ARG A 949 -8.42 -25.60 -13.17
CA ARG A 949 -7.83 -25.15 -11.91
C ARG A 949 -6.31 -25.37 -11.85
N SER A 950 -5.83 -26.50 -12.37
CA SER A 950 -4.40 -26.82 -12.43
C SER A 950 -3.66 -25.90 -13.41
N ARG A 951 -2.70 -25.13 -12.91
CA ARG A 951 -1.90 -24.20 -13.71
C ARG A 951 -1.16 -24.89 -14.87
N PHE A 952 -0.46 -25.98 -14.59
CA PHE A 952 0.28 -26.72 -15.62
C PHE A 952 -0.65 -27.24 -16.73
N THR A 953 -1.80 -27.80 -16.32
CA THR A 953 -2.84 -28.24 -17.25
C THR A 953 -3.31 -27.09 -18.14
N ARG A 954 -3.43 -25.87 -17.60
CA ARG A 954 -3.79 -24.68 -18.39
C ARG A 954 -2.70 -24.31 -19.40
N GLU A 955 -1.43 -24.31 -19.02
CA GLU A 955 -0.32 -23.95 -19.91
C GLU A 955 -0.19 -24.93 -21.10
N GLU A 956 -0.52 -26.21 -20.90
CA GLU A 956 -0.60 -27.17 -21.99
C GLU A 956 -1.83 -27.00 -22.89
N ILE A 957 -2.95 -26.54 -22.32
CA ILE A 957 -4.25 -26.52 -22.99
C ILE A 957 -4.58 -25.17 -23.65
N LEU A 958 -4.23 -24.05 -23.02
CA LEU A 958 -4.59 -22.70 -23.41
C LEU A 958 -3.39 -21.94 -23.98
N ALA A 959 -3.66 -21.03 -24.92
CA ALA A 959 -2.65 -20.06 -25.34
C ALA A 959 -2.50 -18.92 -24.31
N ASP A 960 -1.36 -18.24 -24.30
CA ASP A 960 -1.09 -17.08 -23.42
C ASP A 960 -2.15 -15.98 -23.53
N ASP A 961 -2.70 -15.78 -24.73
CA ASP A 961 -3.76 -14.83 -25.04
C ASP A 961 -5.08 -15.52 -25.41
N VAL A 962 -5.90 -15.81 -24.40
CA VAL A 962 -7.17 -16.54 -24.56
C VAL A 962 -8.38 -15.61 -24.53
N LEU A 963 -9.39 -15.98 -25.31
CA LEU A 963 -10.75 -15.44 -25.25
C LEU A 963 -11.71 -16.52 -24.74
N VAL A 964 -12.33 -16.29 -23.59
CA VAL A 964 -13.38 -17.15 -23.03
C VAL A 964 -14.72 -16.45 -23.17
N ILE A 965 -15.71 -17.12 -23.75
CA ILE A 965 -17.06 -16.56 -23.95
C ILE A 965 -18.08 -17.48 -23.29
N ALA A 966 -18.93 -16.92 -22.43
CA ALA A 966 -20.11 -17.61 -21.92
C ALA A 966 -21.34 -16.72 -22.09
N ASN A 967 -22.20 -17.11 -23.04
CA ASN A 967 -23.47 -16.43 -23.24
C ASN A 967 -24.53 -17.02 -22.32
N SER A 968 -25.41 -16.18 -21.78
CA SER A 968 -26.57 -16.62 -21.02
C SER A 968 -27.86 -16.05 -21.58
N LEU A 969 -28.84 -16.93 -21.82
CA LEU A 969 -30.22 -16.58 -22.12
C LEU A 969 -31.06 -16.38 -20.84
N ASP A 970 -30.61 -16.93 -19.71
CA ASP A 970 -31.24 -16.77 -18.40
C ASP A 970 -30.35 -15.88 -17.51
N LEU A 971 -30.78 -14.64 -17.31
CA LEU A 971 -30.04 -13.65 -16.53
C LEU A 971 -29.96 -13.98 -15.03
N THR A 972 -30.67 -15.04 -14.57
CA THR A 972 -30.60 -15.55 -13.20
C THR A 972 -29.49 -16.59 -12.98
N GLU A 973 -28.83 -17.06 -14.04
CA GLU A 973 -27.69 -17.99 -13.96
C GLU A 973 -26.39 -17.29 -13.54
N GLU A 974 -26.32 -16.86 -12.27
CA GLU A 974 -25.14 -16.19 -11.69
C GLU A 974 -23.87 -17.06 -11.74
N TRP A 975 -24.01 -18.39 -11.76
CA TRP A 975 -22.87 -19.31 -11.78
C TRP A 975 -21.97 -19.17 -13.03
N ARG A 976 -22.52 -18.73 -14.17
CA ARG A 976 -21.72 -18.47 -15.38
C ARG A 976 -20.83 -17.24 -15.21
N ARG A 977 -21.36 -16.20 -14.56
CA ARG A 977 -20.60 -15.00 -14.18
C ARG A 977 -19.48 -15.37 -13.22
N ALA A 978 -19.81 -16.15 -12.18
CA ALA A 978 -18.85 -16.64 -11.21
C ALA A 978 -17.75 -17.49 -11.87
N LEU A 979 -18.11 -18.38 -12.81
CA LEU A 979 -17.14 -19.19 -13.56
C LEU A 979 -16.20 -18.34 -14.42
N LEU A 980 -16.72 -17.38 -15.18
CA LEU A 980 -15.88 -16.43 -15.92
C LEU A 980 -14.97 -15.61 -15.01
N ASP A 981 -15.44 -15.28 -13.80
CA ASP A 981 -14.61 -14.60 -12.82
C ASP A 981 -13.51 -15.51 -12.24
N ARG A 982 -13.73 -16.83 -12.12
CA ARG A 982 -12.66 -17.80 -11.81
C ARG A 982 -11.60 -17.83 -12.93
N PHE A 983 -12.00 -17.71 -14.20
CA PHE A 983 -11.03 -17.56 -15.29
C PHE A 983 -10.12 -16.33 -15.12
N ARG A 984 -10.62 -15.25 -14.52
CA ARG A 984 -9.86 -14.04 -14.22
C ARG A 984 -9.07 -14.13 -12.90
N ARG A 985 -9.63 -14.75 -11.85
CA ARG A 985 -9.03 -14.74 -10.50
C ARG A 985 -8.19 -15.94 -10.13
N ASP A 986 -8.50 -17.09 -10.72
CA ASP A 986 -7.90 -18.36 -10.34
C ASP A 986 -7.00 -18.86 -11.48
N PHE A 987 -7.32 -18.47 -12.72
CA PHE A 987 -6.70 -19.04 -13.92
C PHE A 987 -5.71 -18.12 -14.60
N ILE A 988 -6.12 -16.88 -14.89
CA ILE A 988 -5.32 -15.90 -15.63
C ILE A 988 -5.38 -14.60 -14.86
N VAL A 989 -4.55 -14.53 -13.83
CA VAL A 989 -4.68 -13.53 -12.77
C VAL A 989 -3.97 -12.22 -13.10
N LEU A 990 -2.90 -12.26 -13.88
CA LEU A 990 -2.09 -11.09 -14.19
C LEU A 990 -2.63 -10.31 -15.40
N GLU A 991 -2.57 -8.98 -15.29
CA GLU A 991 -2.89 -8.08 -16.39
C GLU A 991 -1.95 -8.28 -17.61
N PRO A 992 -2.39 -7.97 -18.85
CA PRO A 992 -3.74 -7.56 -19.21
C PRO A 992 -4.69 -8.78 -19.26
N VAL A 993 -5.70 -8.76 -18.40
CA VAL A 993 -6.81 -9.70 -18.39
C VAL A 993 -8.07 -8.93 -18.01
N PHE A 994 -9.13 -9.09 -18.79
CA PHE A 994 -10.36 -8.37 -18.58
C PHE A 994 -11.54 -9.31 -18.64
N ARG A 995 -12.40 -9.26 -17.61
CA ARG A 995 -13.73 -9.87 -17.63
C ARG A 995 -14.76 -8.79 -17.92
N ALA A 996 -15.55 -8.94 -18.98
CA ALA A 996 -16.65 -8.05 -19.31
C ALA A 996 -18.02 -8.72 -19.21
N GLU A 997 -19.00 -7.95 -18.73
CA GLU A 997 -20.42 -8.29 -18.72
C GLU A 997 -21.18 -7.30 -19.61
N VAL A 998 -21.72 -7.78 -20.72
CA VAL A 998 -22.51 -6.97 -21.66
C VAL A 998 -23.91 -7.52 -21.80
N PHE A 999 -24.92 -6.71 -21.49
CA PHE A 999 -26.32 -7.07 -21.63
C PHE A 999 -26.89 -6.46 -22.90
N PHE A 1000 -27.49 -7.27 -23.76
CA PHE A 1000 -28.19 -6.81 -24.95
C PHE A 1000 -29.69 -6.90 -24.71
N ASN A 1001 -30.42 -5.78 -24.72
CA ASN A 1001 -31.85 -5.75 -24.38
C ASN A 1001 -32.72 -5.04 -25.45
N SER A 1002 -34.00 -5.42 -25.51
CA SER A 1002 -35.08 -4.75 -26.25
C SER A 1002 -36.42 -4.93 -25.50
N SER A 1003 -37.54 -4.50 -26.08
CA SER A 1003 -38.88 -4.70 -25.50
C SER A 1003 -39.25 -6.18 -25.31
N ASP A 1004 -38.71 -7.04 -26.16
CA ASP A 1004 -39.11 -8.45 -26.27
C ASP A 1004 -37.92 -9.41 -26.14
N SER A 1005 -36.67 -8.91 -26.09
CA SER A 1005 -35.46 -9.73 -25.96
C SER A 1005 -34.36 -9.22 -25.02
N SER A 1006 -33.59 -10.14 -24.41
CA SER A 1006 -32.54 -9.93 -23.40
C SER A 1006 -31.54 -11.09 -23.44
N LEU A 1007 -30.28 -10.80 -23.67
CA LEU A 1007 -29.16 -11.75 -23.66
C LEU A 1007 -28.03 -11.15 -22.85
N GLU A 1008 -27.30 -11.99 -22.12
CA GLU A 1008 -26.01 -11.61 -21.53
C GLU A 1008 -24.86 -12.26 -22.28
N MET A 1009 -23.87 -11.45 -22.63
CA MET A 1009 -22.58 -11.88 -23.14
C MET A 1009 -21.53 -11.66 -22.06
N GLY A 1010 -21.03 -12.75 -21.49
CA GLY A 1010 -19.88 -12.74 -20.61
C GLY A 1010 -18.61 -13.08 -21.40
N VAL A 1011 -17.56 -12.28 -21.23
CA VAL A 1011 -16.27 -12.46 -21.92
C VAL A 1011 -15.13 -12.35 -20.91
N VAL A 1012 -14.11 -13.21 -21.04
CA VAL A 1012 -12.78 -13.00 -20.47
C VAL A 1012 -11.79 -12.92 -21.61
N SER A 1013 -10.93 -11.90 -21.61
CA SER A 1013 -9.89 -11.71 -22.62
C SER A 1013 -8.56 -11.48 -21.94
N SER A 1014 -7.57 -12.33 -22.20
CA SER A 1014 -6.19 -12.13 -21.76
C SER A 1014 -5.28 -11.68 -22.90
N GLY A 1015 -4.19 -10.99 -22.57
CA GLY A 1015 -3.22 -10.50 -23.56
C GLY A 1015 -3.73 -9.33 -24.41
N ASP A 1016 -4.87 -8.72 -24.07
CA ASP A 1016 -5.52 -7.68 -24.87
C ASP A 1016 -5.39 -6.27 -24.27
N GLU A 1017 -4.35 -5.55 -24.68
CA GLU A 1017 -4.13 -4.14 -24.26
C GLU A 1017 -5.15 -3.13 -24.84
N ARG A 1018 -5.94 -3.50 -25.86
CA ARG A 1018 -6.98 -2.62 -26.45
C ARG A 1018 -8.37 -3.20 -26.26
N PHE A 1019 -8.57 -3.93 -25.17
CA PHE A 1019 -9.81 -4.65 -24.90
C PHE A 1019 -11.02 -3.73 -24.88
N PHE A 1020 -10.98 -2.62 -24.13
CA PHE A 1020 -12.10 -1.67 -24.03
C PHE A 1020 -12.54 -1.13 -25.39
N GLU A 1021 -11.60 -0.74 -26.25
CA GLU A 1021 -11.90 -0.23 -27.59
C GLU A 1021 -12.56 -1.31 -28.46
N ARG A 1022 -12.03 -2.54 -28.44
CA ARG A 1022 -12.58 -3.65 -29.21
C ARG A 1022 -13.95 -4.09 -28.69
N LEU A 1023 -14.11 -4.16 -27.37
CA LEU A 1023 -15.38 -4.46 -26.72
C LEU A 1023 -16.46 -3.45 -27.13
N LEU A 1024 -16.12 -2.15 -27.14
CA LEU A 1024 -17.02 -1.09 -27.57
C LEU A 1024 -17.40 -1.24 -29.04
N SER A 1025 -16.42 -1.48 -29.91
CA SER A 1025 -16.64 -1.70 -31.35
C SER A 1025 -17.51 -2.92 -31.65
N VAL A 1026 -17.27 -4.03 -30.94
CA VAL A 1026 -18.06 -5.27 -31.03
C VAL A 1026 -19.49 -5.03 -30.53
N SER A 1027 -19.64 -4.36 -29.39
CA SER A 1027 -20.95 -4.03 -28.81
C SER A 1027 -21.79 -3.19 -29.79
N GLN A 1028 -21.23 -2.11 -30.34
CA GLN A 1028 -21.90 -1.27 -31.34
C GLN A 1028 -22.25 -2.02 -32.64
N SER A 1029 -21.39 -2.96 -33.06
CA SER A 1029 -21.65 -3.80 -34.23
C SER A 1029 -22.80 -4.77 -33.98
N ILE A 1030 -22.90 -5.34 -32.78
CA ILE A 1030 -24.03 -6.17 -32.35
C ILE A 1030 -25.32 -5.36 -32.30
N GLU A 1031 -25.30 -4.15 -31.72
CA GLU A 1031 -26.48 -3.28 -31.68
C GLU A 1031 -26.99 -3.01 -33.10
N LYS A 1032 -26.08 -2.70 -34.03
CA LYS A 1032 -26.41 -2.44 -35.43
C LYS A 1032 -27.04 -3.65 -36.12
N ASP A 1033 -26.50 -4.85 -35.90
CA ASP A 1033 -26.95 -6.08 -36.56
C ASP A 1033 -28.24 -6.65 -35.97
N THR A 1034 -28.43 -6.53 -34.65
CA THR A 1034 -29.53 -7.16 -33.90
C THR A 1034 -30.64 -6.20 -33.52
N GLN A 1035 -30.39 -4.89 -33.55
CA GLN A 1035 -31.27 -3.84 -33.02
C GLN A 1035 -31.52 -3.93 -31.50
N LEU A 1036 -30.70 -4.68 -30.77
CA LEU A 1036 -30.68 -4.68 -29.31
C LEU A 1036 -29.82 -3.53 -28.79
N GLU A 1037 -30.19 -2.93 -27.66
CA GLU A 1037 -29.36 -1.95 -26.94
C GLU A 1037 -28.31 -2.68 -26.10
N ALA A 1038 -27.04 -2.33 -26.26
CA ALA A 1038 -25.91 -2.85 -25.51
C ALA A 1038 -25.72 -2.07 -24.21
N ASP A 1039 -25.60 -2.80 -23.11
CA ASP A 1039 -25.40 -2.29 -21.76
C ASP A 1039 -24.17 -2.98 -21.17
N VAL A 1040 -22.99 -2.39 -21.38
CA VAL A 1040 -21.74 -2.81 -20.73
C VAL A 1040 -21.87 -2.46 -19.24
N ARG A 1041 -21.98 -3.48 -18.39
CA ARG A 1041 -22.25 -3.29 -16.96
C ARG A 1041 -21.02 -3.34 -16.10
N ASN A 1042 -20.08 -4.18 -16.46
CA ASN A 1042 -18.91 -4.45 -15.64
C ASN A 1042 -17.76 -4.83 -16.57
N VAL A 1043 -16.59 -4.25 -16.32
CA VAL A 1043 -15.31 -4.69 -16.85
C VAL A 1043 -14.36 -4.74 -15.65
N GLN A 1044 -13.81 -5.91 -15.36
CA GLN A 1044 -12.89 -6.14 -14.25
C GLN A 1044 -11.51 -6.54 -14.76
N GLY A 1045 -10.47 -5.86 -14.28
CA GLY A 1045 -9.07 -6.16 -14.59
C GLY A 1045 -8.49 -7.29 -13.72
N GLY A 1046 -7.25 -7.71 -13.98
CA GLY A 1046 -6.50 -8.67 -13.15
C GLY A 1046 -5.50 -8.01 -12.21
N LEU A 1047 -4.71 -8.79 -11.48
CA LEU A 1047 -3.59 -8.31 -10.69
C LEU A 1047 -2.57 -7.56 -11.54
N PHE A 1048 -2.05 -6.48 -10.98
CA PHE A 1048 -0.99 -5.69 -11.60
C PHE A 1048 0.31 -6.49 -11.66
N ARG A 1049 1.08 -6.32 -12.75
CA ARG A 1049 2.38 -7.00 -12.86
C ARG A 1049 3.44 -6.32 -12.00
N TYR A 1050 4.14 -7.11 -11.18
CA TYR A 1050 5.33 -6.66 -10.47
C TYR A 1050 6.44 -6.27 -11.46
N THR A 1051 7.18 -5.21 -11.13
CA THR A 1051 8.29 -4.69 -11.93
C THR A 1051 9.53 -4.55 -11.03
N PRO A 1052 10.38 -5.59 -10.93
CA PRO A 1052 11.52 -5.60 -10.01
C PRO A 1052 12.56 -4.52 -10.32
N LYS A 1053 12.76 -4.24 -11.61
CA LYS A 1053 13.73 -3.25 -12.11
C LYS A 1053 13.00 -2.07 -12.75
N PHE A 1054 12.33 -1.27 -11.93
CA PHE A 1054 11.65 -0.06 -12.40
C PHE A 1054 12.64 1.09 -12.65
N LYS A 1055 12.57 1.68 -13.84
CA LYS A 1055 13.33 2.87 -14.21
C LYS A 1055 12.38 3.88 -14.86
N PRO A 1056 12.15 5.05 -14.23
CA PRO A 1056 11.23 6.04 -14.80
C PRO A 1056 11.71 6.53 -16.17
N SER A 1057 10.77 6.71 -17.09
CA SER A 1057 11.02 7.18 -18.45
C SER A 1057 11.31 8.68 -18.48
N GLN A 1058 10.66 9.45 -17.59
CA GLN A 1058 10.76 10.90 -17.54
C GLN A 1058 10.87 11.42 -16.10
N PHE A 1059 11.74 12.41 -15.93
CA PHE A 1059 11.79 13.25 -14.74
C PHE A 1059 11.64 14.70 -15.19
N PHE A 1060 10.88 15.45 -14.41
CA PHE A 1060 10.83 16.90 -14.50
C PHE A 1060 11.88 17.44 -13.53
N LEU A 1061 12.43 18.61 -13.82
CA LEU A 1061 13.35 19.31 -12.93
C LEU A 1061 12.78 20.70 -12.64
N PRO A 1062 13.19 21.37 -11.55
CA PRO A 1062 12.68 22.70 -11.23
C PRO A 1062 12.75 23.70 -12.41
N LYS A 1063 13.80 23.60 -13.24
CA LYS A 1063 14.03 24.42 -14.44
C LYS A 1063 12.99 24.21 -15.56
N ASP A 1064 12.23 23.12 -15.53
CA ASP A 1064 11.23 22.79 -16.54
C ASP A 1064 9.88 23.48 -16.24
N TYR A 1065 9.74 24.08 -15.05
CA TYR A 1065 8.58 24.87 -14.66
C TYR A 1065 8.84 26.37 -14.86
N ASP A 1066 7.80 27.11 -15.24
CA ASP A 1066 7.86 28.58 -15.28
C ASP A 1066 7.78 29.15 -13.85
N GLN A 1067 8.94 29.58 -13.36
CA GLN A 1067 9.09 30.15 -12.01
C GLN A 1067 9.01 31.69 -12.00
N SER A 1068 8.68 32.34 -13.11
CA SER A 1068 8.70 33.80 -13.22
C SER A 1068 7.66 34.49 -12.31
N ALA A 1069 6.40 34.03 -12.36
CA ALA A 1069 5.32 34.57 -11.54
C ALA A 1069 5.49 34.27 -10.04
N PRO A 1070 5.84 33.03 -9.61
CA PRO A 1070 6.23 32.74 -8.24
C PRO A 1070 7.37 33.62 -7.73
N LEU A 1071 8.44 33.79 -8.52
CA LEU A 1071 9.59 34.62 -8.13
C LEU A 1071 9.23 36.09 -8.02
N GLN A 1072 8.34 36.60 -8.88
CA GLN A 1072 7.83 37.96 -8.77
C GLN A 1072 7.03 38.15 -7.48
N GLN A 1073 6.17 37.21 -7.12
CA GLN A 1073 5.45 37.26 -5.83
C GLN A 1073 6.44 37.16 -4.67
N TRP A 1074 7.35 36.19 -4.68
CA TRP A 1074 8.34 35.99 -3.62
C TRP A 1074 9.08 37.29 -3.27
N ASN A 1075 9.60 37.98 -4.30
CA ASN A 1075 10.35 39.22 -4.15
C ASN A 1075 9.49 40.43 -3.76
N SER A 1076 8.18 40.39 -3.96
CA SER A 1076 7.30 41.51 -3.60
C SER A 1076 6.81 41.46 -2.15
N GLN A 1077 6.81 40.28 -1.51
CA GLN A 1077 6.25 40.10 -0.17
C GLN A 1077 6.93 40.97 0.88
N GLN A 1078 6.14 41.72 1.64
CA GLN A 1078 6.56 42.46 2.82
C GLN A 1078 5.61 42.16 3.99
N PRO A 1079 5.92 41.12 4.78
CA PRO A 1079 5.17 40.81 6.00
C PRO A 1079 5.31 41.95 7.03
N LEU A 1080 4.19 42.44 7.53
CA LEU A 1080 4.08 43.54 8.50
C LEU A 1080 3.58 43.09 9.88
N GLY A 1081 2.93 41.94 9.97
CA GLY A 1081 2.39 41.41 11.22
C GLY A 1081 2.09 39.93 11.16
N ARG A 1082 1.77 39.38 12.32
CA ARG A 1082 1.37 37.99 12.53
C ARG A 1082 -0.03 37.97 13.12
N GLN A 1083 -0.85 37.06 12.63
CA GLN A 1083 -2.16 36.79 13.20
C GLN A 1083 -2.26 35.31 13.56
N THR A 1084 -2.84 35.02 14.72
CA THR A 1084 -3.09 33.67 15.21
C THR A 1084 -4.55 33.55 15.62
N VAL A 1085 -5.20 32.50 15.13
CA VAL A 1085 -6.59 32.15 15.42
C VAL A 1085 -6.58 30.83 16.19
N LEU A 1086 -7.12 30.84 17.40
CA LEU A 1086 -7.24 29.67 18.27
C LEU A 1086 -8.72 29.34 18.46
N GLN A 1087 -9.08 28.07 18.29
CA GLN A 1087 -10.40 27.57 18.67
C GLN A 1087 -10.24 26.65 19.87
N LEU A 1088 -10.85 27.06 20.98
CA LEU A 1088 -10.79 26.37 22.26
C LEU A 1088 -12.16 25.73 22.53
N GLU A 1089 -12.15 24.48 22.96
CA GLU A 1089 -13.38 23.79 23.39
C GLU A 1089 -13.23 23.25 24.80
N VAL A 1090 -14.32 23.28 25.56
CA VAL A 1090 -14.38 22.58 26.85
C VAL A 1090 -14.17 21.09 26.59
N GLU A 1091 -13.15 20.51 27.22
CA GLU A 1091 -12.89 19.09 27.08
C GLU A 1091 -14.11 18.28 27.53
N PRO A 1092 -14.61 17.34 26.70
CA PRO A 1092 -15.66 16.45 27.13
C PRO A 1092 -15.18 15.57 28.29
N ILE A 1093 -16.09 15.18 29.20
CA ILE A 1093 -15.81 14.15 30.21
C ILE A 1093 -15.76 12.82 29.47
N ILE A 1094 -14.59 12.48 28.91
CA ILE A 1094 -14.38 11.19 28.26
C ILE A 1094 -13.90 10.21 29.35
N ASP A 1095 -14.59 9.08 29.48
CA ASP A 1095 -13.97 7.89 30.08
C ASP A 1095 -12.78 7.55 29.18
N LYS A 1096 -11.55 8.01 29.49
CA LYS A 1096 -10.38 7.80 28.63
C LYS A 1096 -10.28 6.32 28.26
N VAL A 1097 -10.46 6.04 26.97
CA VAL A 1097 -10.18 4.74 26.37
C VAL A 1097 -8.68 4.51 26.39
N VAL A 1098 -8.33 3.27 26.63
CA VAL A 1098 -7.00 2.73 26.86
C VAL A 1098 -6.07 3.04 25.68
N THR A 1099 -5.05 3.88 25.88
CA THR A 1099 -3.89 3.94 24.98
C THR A 1099 -2.79 3.01 25.49
N GLU A 1100 -2.39 2.07 24.65
CA GLU A 1100 -1.16 1.30 24.79
C GLU A 1100 0.01 2.21 24.40
N LYS A 1101 0.94 2.43 25.33
CA LYS A 1101 2.18 3.14 25.05
C LYS A 1101 3.33 2.18 25.25
N THR A 1102 4.14 2.00 24.22
CA THR A 1102 5.44 1.32 24.32
C THR A 1102 6.39 2.26 25.07
N ILE A 1103 6.91 1.78 26.19
CA ILE A 1103 7.88 2.54 26.98
C ILE A 1103 9.12 1.66 27.11
N ILE A 1104 10.27 2.23 26.81
CA ILE A 1104 11.55 1.55 27.02
C ILE A 1104 11.91 1.70 28.49
N VAL A 1105 11.94 0.58 29.21
CA VAL A 1105 12.39 0.52 30.60
C VAL A 1105 13.48 -0.54 30.65
N ASP A 1106 14.68 -0.14 31.06
CA ASP A 1106 15.88 -0.99 31.13
C ASP A 1106 16.27 -1.64 29.78
N GLY A 1107 16.00 -0.97 28.65
CA GLY A 1107 16.42 -1.41 27.31
C GLY A 1107 15.46 -2.36 26.59
N GLU A 1108 14.36 -2.78 27.23
CA GLU A 1108 13.31 -3.59 26.60
C GLU A 1108 12.06 -2.75 26.29
N GLU A 1109 11.48 -2.94 25.11
CA GLU A 1109 10.16 -2.40 24.75
C GLU A 1109 9.07 -3.13 25.53
N LYS A 1110 8.38 -2.43 26.44
CA LYS A 1110 7.21 -2.97 27.15
C LYS A 1110 5.97 -2.17 26.81
N VAL A 1111 4.95 -2.86 26.30
CA VAL A 1111 3.61 -2.31 26.11
C VAL A 1111 2.97 -2.14 27.48
N LYS A 1112 2.89 -0.90 27.96
CA LYS A 1112 2.26 -0.62 29.25
C LYS A 1112 0.86 -0.06 29.01
N LYS A 1113 -0.14 -0.81 29.46
CA LYS A 1113 -1.53 -0.36 29.54
C LYS A 1113 -1.65 0.66 30.67
N ILE A 1114 -1.63 1.96 30.34
CA ILE A 1114 -1.85 3.01 31.32
C ILE A 1114 -3.36 3.25 31.42
N VAL A 1115 -3.97 2.72 32.50
CA VAL A 1115 -5.35 3.06 32.87
C VAL A 1115 -5.30 4.23 33.85
N GLU A 1116 -5.41 5.45 33.33
CA GLU A 1116 -5.70 6.60 34.20
C GLU A 1116 -7.17 6.52 34.63
N LYS A 1117 -7.41 6.07 35.88
CA LYS A 1117 -8.70 6.29 36.53
C LYS A 1117 -8.81 7.76 36.91
N VAL A 1118 -9.42 8.56 36.05
CA VAL A 1118 -9.83 9.92 36.40
C VAL A 1118 -11.09 9.81 37.28
N PRO A 1119 -11.16 10.52 38.43
CA PRO A 1119 -12.39 10.58 39.21
C PRO A 1119 -13.50 11.20 38.36
N ARG A 1120 -14.66 10.54 38.25
CA ARG A 1120 -15.89 11.21 37.82
C ARG A 1120 -16.15 12.35 38.80
N THR A 1121 -15.97 13.58 38.35
CA THR A 1121 -16.71 14.70 38.93
C THR A 1121 -18.05 14.71 38.22
N ASP A 1122 -19.11 14.28 38.91
CA ASP A 1122 -20.49 14.23 38.41
C ASP A 1122 -21.09 15.62 38.09
N ASP A 1123 -20.28 16.67 38.03
CA ASP A 1123 -20.71 18.05 37.75
C ASP A 1123 -20.19 18.49 36.37
N PRO A 1124 -21.07 18.68 35.36
CA PRO A 1124 -20.65 19.15 34.04
C PRO A 1124 -20.04 20.55 34.16
N PHE A 1125 -18.79 20.72 33.70
CA PHE A 1125 -18.16 22.03 33.66
C PHE A 1125 -18.94 22.95 32.70
N VAL A 1126 -19.61 23.95 33.26
CA VAL A 1126 -20.30 24.98 32.48
C VAL A 1126 -19.38 26.18 32.36
N LEU A 1127 -18.91 26.42 31.14
CA LEU A 1127 -18.22 27.67 30.84
C LEU A 1127 -19.23 28.82 30.92
N THR A 1128 -18.85 29.90 31.59
CA THR A 1128 -19.71 31.07 31.80
C THR A 1128 -19.01 32.34 31.36
N ARG A 1129 -19.80 33.35 30.99
CA ARG A 1129 -19.32 34.70 30.71
C ARG A 1129 -18.40 35.25 31.80
N ALA A 1130 -18.71 35.01 33.06
CA ALA A 1130 -17.92 35.52 34.19
C ALA A 1130 -16.51 34.89 34.22
N LEU A 1131 -16.40 33.59 33.91
CA LEU A 1131 -15.12 32.90 33.80
C LEU A 1131 -14.29 33.44 32.64
N VAL A 1132 -14.88 33.53 31.43
CA VAL A 1132 -14.21 34.09 30.24
C VAL A 1132 -13.73 35.51 30.50
N LYS A 1133 -14.58 36.34 31.10
CA LYS A 1133 -14.25 37.73 31.46
C LYS A 1133 -13.09 37.82 32.45
N GLU A 1134 -13.06 36.98 33.49
CA GLU A 1134 -11.96 37.02 34.45
C GLU A 1134 -10.67 36.46 33.85
N ALA A 1135 -10.75 35.42 33.01
CA ALA A 1135 -9.60 34.91 32.27
C ALA A 1135 -8.95 35.99 31.38
N VAL A 1136 -9.75 36.76 30.63
CA VAL A 1136 -9.24 37.90 29.84
C VAL A 1136 -8.52 38.93 30.72
N ARG A 1137 -9.08 39.23 31.90
CA ARG A 1137 -8.46 40.19 32.84
C ARG A 1137 -7.16 39.65 33.42
N ASP A 1138 -7.12 38.36 33.74
CA ASP A 1138 -5.95 37.72 34.31
C ASP A 1138 -4.81 37.64 33.30
N VAL A 1139 -5.11 37.40 32.02
CA VAL A 1139 -4.14 37.53 30.92
C VAL A 1139 -3.56 38.95 30.87
N VAL A 1140 -4.41 39.98 30.81
CA VAL A 1140 -3.93 41.38 30.74
C VAL A 1140 -3.12 41.79 31.98
N ARG A 1141 -3.43 41.25 33.16
CA ARG A 1141 -2.68 41.54 34.41
C ARG A 1141 -1.33 40.82 34.48
N SER A 1142 -1.22 39.65 33.85
CA SER A 1142 -0.11 38.71 34.09
C SER A 1142 0.85 38.60 32.92
N ILE A 1143 0.46 39.05 31.72
CA ILE A 1143 1.33 39.04 30.53
C ILE A 1143 2.54 39.95 30.73
N ASP A 1144 3.73 39.51 30.33
CA ASP A 1144 4.99 40.25 30.52
C ASP A 1144 5.18 41.38 29.49
N ASP A 1145 4.32 41.45 28.47
CA ASP A 1145 4.34 42.53 27.48
C ASP A 1145 3.70 43.83 28.03
N LYS A 1146 4.50 44.90 28.07
CA LYS A 1146 4.09 46.21 28.61
C LYS A 1146 3.01 46.91 27.81
N ALA A 1147 2.87 46.62 26.51
CA ALA A 1147 1.84 47.18 25.67
C ALA A 1147 0.52 46.46 25.93
N VAL A 1148 0.52 45.12 25.95
CA VAL A 1148 -0.67 44.30 26.23
C VAL A 1148 -1.16 44.52 27.67
N ALA A 1149 -0.26 44.68 28.64
CA ALA A 1149 -0.62 45.02 30.03
C ALA A 1149 -1.36 46.36 30.18
N LYS A 1150 -1.34 47.21 29.13
CA LYS A 1150 -2.08 48.48 29.04
C LYS A 1150 -3.22 48.43 28.01
N ALA A 1151 -3.61 47.25 27.56
CA ALA A 1151 -4.68 47.10 26.59
C ALA A 1151 -6.00 47.70 27.10
N GLU A 1152 -6.71 48.40 26.22
CA GLU A 1152 -8.10 48.78 26.45
C GLU A 1152 -8.98 47.54 26.22
N VAL A 1153 -9.79 47.18 27.22
CA VAL A 1153 -10.64 45.99 27.18
C VAL A 1153 -12.11 46.40 27.14
N PHE A 1154 -12.81 46.03 26.08
CA PHE A 1154 -14.23 46.26 25.89
C PHE A 1154 -14.98 44.92 25.90
N GLU A 1155 -16.03 44.81 26.71
CA GLU A 1155 -16.84 43.60 26.82
C GLU A 1155 -18.26 43.88 26.32
N ILE A 1156 -18.70 43.08 25.35
CA ILE A 1156 -20.02 43.22 24.71
C ILE A 1156 -20.74 41.88 24.77
N SER A 1157 -22.05 41.92 25.04
CA SER A 1157 -22.92 40.73 25.02
C SER A 1157 -23.60 40.66 23.67
N ILE A 1158 -23.52 39.51 23.00
CA ILE A 1158 -24.17 39.27 21.72
C ILE A 1158 -24.74 37.85 21.78
N GLY A 1159 -26.00 37.69 21.37
CA GLY A 1159 -26.71 36.42 21.53
C GLY A 1159 -26.68 35.91 22.97
N ASP A 1160 -26.37 34.62 23.13
CA ASP A 1160 -26.20 33.95 24.43
C ASP A 1160 -24.77 34.14 25.01
N GLY A 1161 -23.82 34.60 24.19
CA GLY A 1161 -22.39 34.68 24.52
C GLY A 1161 -21.85 36.09 24.74
N SER A 1162 -20.55 36.25 24.48
CA SER A 1162 -19.87 37.54 24.67
C SER A 1162 -18.62 37.70 23.82
N ILE A 1163 -18.29 38.94 23.48
CA ILE A 1163 -17.06 39.32 22.79
C ILE A 1163 -16.25 40.26 23.69
N ASN A 1164 -14.97 39.95 23.87
CA ASN A 1164 -14.01 40.83 24.51
C ASN A 1164 -13.04 41.35 23.44
N VAL A 1165 -13.03 42.66 23.24
CA VAL A 1165 -12.12 43.36 22.32
C VAL A 1165 -11.00 43.98 23.13
N LEU A 1166 -9.77 43.58 22.83
CA LEU A 1166 -8.56 44.11 23.45
C LEU A 1166 -7.77 44.90 22.41
N LEU A 1167 -7.46 46.16 22.69
CA LEU A 1167 -6.67 47.04 21.82
C LEU A 1167 -5.44 47.56 22.56
N TRP A 1168 -4.24 47.34 22.04
CA TRP A 1168 -2.98 47.88 22.58
C TRP A 1168 -2.10 48.42 21.47
N HIS A 1169 -1.05 49.15 21.84
CA HIS A 1169 -0.15 49.72 20.84
C HIS A 1169 0.58 48.59 20.10
N GLY A 1170 0.33 48.45 18.80
CA GLY A 1170 0.94 47.42 17.96
C GLY A 1170 0.17 46.10 17.85
N GLY A 1171 -1.08 46.01 18.34
CA GLY A 1171 -1.87 44.79 18.18
C GLY A 1171 -3.31 44.85 18.70
N ASN A 1172 -4.04 43.76 18.45
CA ASN A 1172 -5.39 43.56 18.97
C ASN A 1172 -5.66 42.08 19.28
N ALA A 1173 -6.60 41.80 20.17
CA ALA A 1173 -7.16 40.47 20.38
C ALA A 1173 -8.69 40.52 20.45
N ILE A 1174 -9.35 39.55 19.84
CA ILE A 1174 -10.79 39.33 19.95
C ILE A 1174 -11.02 37.96 20.56
N VAL A 1175 -11.61 37.93 21.76
CA VAL A 1175 -12.02 36.70 22.44
C VAL A 1175 -13.54 36.58 22.35
N LEU A 1176 -14.01 35.62 21.55
CA LEU A 1176 -15.42 35.33 21.33
C LEU A 1176 -15.79 34.06 22.09
N TRP A 1177 -16.77 34.14 22.98
CA TRP A 1177 -17.38 32.97 23.62
C TRP A 1177 -18.80 32.79 23.07
N ASP A 1178 -19.11 31.57 22.63
CA ASP A 1178 -20.34 31.23 21.90
C ASP A 1178 -21.63 31.22 22.75
N GLY A 1179 -21.51 31.23 24.08
CA GLY A 1179 -22.64 31.07 25.03
C GLY A 1179 -22.80 29.64 25.58
N ARG A 1180 -21.93 28.72 25.16
CA ARG A 1180 -21.87 27.31 25.56
C ARG A 1180 -20.43 26.93 25.89
N SER A 1181 -19.77 26.15 25.06
CA SER A 1181 -18.52 25.45 25.36
C SER A 1181 -17.35 25.84 24.46
N HIS A 1182 -17.51 26.81 23.57
CA HIS A 1182 -16.52 27.15 22.55
C HIS A 1182 -16.02 28.58 22.73
N VAL A 1183 -14.71 28.78 22.60
CA VAL A 1183 -14.06 30.09 22.64
C VAL A 1183 -13.09 30.25 21.48
N ASP A 1184 -13.30 31.30 20.69
CA ASP A 1184 -12.37 31.72 19.64
C ASP A 1184 -11.50 32.87 20.12
N ILE A 1185 -10.20 32.79 19.86
CA ILE A 1185 -9.26 33.88 20.12
C ILE A 1185 -8.55 34.24 18.82
N ASN A 1186 -8.79 35.45 18.33
CA ASN A 1186 -8.10 36.01 17.17
C ASN A 1186 -7.14 37.12 17.64
N ILE A 1187 -5.84 36.84 17.61
CA ILE A 1187 -4.77 37.72 18.06
C ILE A 1187 -4.00 38.24 16.84
N PHE A 1188 -3.75 39.55 16.79
CA PHE A 1188 -2.84 40.17 15.83
C PHE A 1188 -1.73 40.93 16.57
N THR A 1189 -0.49 40.70 16.16
CA THR A 1189 0.69 41.44 16.60
C THR A 1189 1.40 42.06 15.39
N GLN A 1190 1.88 43.29 15.55
CA GLN A 1190 2.75 43.92 14.56
C GLN A 1190 4.15 43.32 14.63
N GLY A 1191 4.75 43.06 13.47
CA GLY A 1191 5.98 42.27 13.37
C GLY A 1191 5.74 40.77 13.52
N ASP A 1192 6.82 40.01 13.68
CA ASP A 1192 6.79 38.54 13.74
C ASP A 1192 7.01 38.01 15.17
N ASP A 1193 6.39 38.67 16.16
CA ASP A 1193 6.51 38.34 17.59
C ASP A 1193 5.49 37.26 18.00
N MET A 1194 5.99 36.08 18.39
CA MET A 1194 5.17 34.96 18.89
C MET A 1194 5.01 34.95 20.41
N ASP A 1195 5.87 35.66 21.16
CA ASP A 1195 5.93 35.54 22.63
C ASP A 1195 4.62 36.01 23.25
N VAL A 1196 4.04 37.09 22.71
CA VAL A 1196 2.73 37.61 23.15
C VAL A 1196 1.63 36.58 22.95
N THR A 1197 1.60 35.91 21.79
CA THR A 1197 0.54 34.95 21.45
C THR A 1197 0.62 33.71 22.32
N GLU A 1198 1.82 33.16 22.53
CA GLU A 1198 2.03 31.98 23.38
C GLU A 1198 1.71 32.28 24.85
N GLN A 1199 2.16 33.43 25.36
CA GLN A 1199 1.81 33.87 26.71
C GLN A 1199 0.29 34.06 26.85
N PHE A 1200 -0.35 34.71 25.86
CA PHE A 1200 -1.79 34.94 25.88
C PHE A 1200 -2.55 33.61 25.94
N SER A 1201 -2.23 32.68 25.03
CA SER A 1201 -2.85 31.35 24.97
C SER A 1201 -2.64 30.56 26.26
N THR A 1202 -1.41 30.55 26.78
CA THR A 1202 -1.06 29.84 28.01
C THR A 1202 -1.81 30.40 29.21
N LEU A 1203 -1.71 31.71 29.45
CA LEU A 1203 -2.40 32.36 30.57
C LEU A 1203 -3.92 32.21 30.49
N PHE A 1204 -4.50 32.26 29.28
CA PHE A 1204 -5.94 32.11 29.09
C PHE A 1204 -6.42 30.68 29.41
N THR A 1205 -5.71 29.67 28.93
CA THR A 1205 -6.03 28.26 29.19
C THR A 1205 -5.75 27.87 30.65
N GLU A 1206 -4.72 28.43 31.29
CA GLU A 1206 -4.47 28.26 32.73
C GLU A 1206 -5.58 28.87 33.59
N ALA A 1207 -6.14 30.01 33.18
CA ALA A 1207 -7.27 30.63 33.87
C ALA A 1207 -8.58 29.81 33.74
N ILE A 1208 -8.70 28.98 32.71
CA ILE A 1208 -9.84 28.08 32.49
C ILE A 1208 -9.32 26.67 32.14
N PRO A 1209 -8.87 25.87 33.14
CA PRO A 1209 -8.13 24.62 32.90
C PRO A 1209 -8.87 23.53 32.10
N ARG A 1210 -10.19 23.70 31.89
CA ARG A 1210 -11.04 22.77 31.12
C ARG A 1210 -11.13 23.11 29.63
N LEU A 1211 -10.56 24.23 29.19
CA LEU A 1211 -10.49 24.61 27.78
C LEU A 1211 -9.21 24.06 27.15
N ALA A 1212 -9.35 23.38 26.01
CA ALA A 1212 -8.23 22.88 25.22
C ALA A 1212 -8.27 23.41 23.79
N THR A 1213 -7.10 23.72 23.23
CA THR A 1213 -6.96 24.13 21.83
C THR A 1213 -7.26 22.96 20.91
N ARG A 1214 -8.28 23.12 20.07
CA ARG A 1214 -8.68 22.14 19.05
C ARG A 1214 -8.15 22.48 17.68
N LEU A 1215 -8.14 23.77 17.33
CA LEU A 1215 -7.59 24.28 16.08
C LEU A 1215 -6.71 25.50 16.38
N ARG A 1216 -5.61 25.62 15.64
CA ARG A 1216 -4.66 26.73 15.71
C ARG A 1216 -4.18 27.04 14.30
N ASP A 1217 -4.61 28.19 13.80
CA ASP A 1217 -4.17 28.73 12.53
C ASP A 1217 -3.29 29.95 12.77
N GLU A 1218 -2.19 30.04 12.04
CA GLU A 1218 -1.30 31.19 12.07
C GLU A 1218 -1.13 31.70 10.67
N GLN A 1219 -1.05 33.01 10.47
CA GLN A 1219 -0.87 33.63 9.16
C GLN A 1219 -0.07 34.94 9.24
N PRO A 1220 0.82 35.20 8.26
CA PRO A 1220 1.40 36.53 8.10
C PRO A 1220 0.36 37.50 7.54
N ARG A 1221 0.52 38.78 7.84
CA ARG A 1221 -0.23 39.90 7.25
C ARG A 1221 0.75 40.88 6.63
N GLY A 1222 0.48 41.37 5.44
CA GLY A 1222 1.34 42.37 4.81
C GLY A 1222 0.94 42.67 3.36
N PHE A 1223 1.84 43.29 2.60
CA PHE A 1223 1.58 43.66 1.20
C PHE A 1223 2.59 43.02 0.25
N GLY A 1224 2.26 42.98 -1.04
CA GLY A 1224 2.99 42.19 -2.04
C GLY A 1224 2.52 40.74 -2.09
N ARG A 1225 1.24 40.49 -1.82
CA ARG A 1225 0.59 39.16 -1.77
C ARG A 1225 1.31 38.21 -0.83
N VAL A 1226 1.30 38.56 0.45
CA VAL A 1226 2.06 37.83 1.47
C VAL A 1226 1.47 36.44 1.72
N VAL A 1227 2.35 35.44 1.72
CA VAL A 1227 2.08 34.03 2.03
C VAL A 1227 2.99 33.57 3.18
N ASN A 1228 4.26 33.99 3.20
CA ASN A 1228 5.24 33.57 4.22
C ASN A 1228 5.55 34.65 5.26
N PHE A 1229 6.12 34.26 6.42
CA PHE A 1229 6.50 35.19 7.47
C PHE A 1229 7.81 35.92 7.14
N LEU A 1230 8.11 36.98 7.90
CA LEU A 1230 9.32 37.78 7.68
C LEU A 1230 10.60 36.94 7.78
N LYS A 1231 10.64 35.99 8.72
CA LYS A 1231 11.77 35.07 8.90
C LYS A 1231 12.01 34.15 7.69
N ASP A 1232 10.98 33.92 6.88
CA ASP A 1232 11.03 33.02 5.72
C ASP A 1232 11.48 33.73 4.45
N VAL A 1233 11.26 35.06 4.36
CA VAL A 1233 11.52 35.86 3.17
C VAL A 1233 12.73 36.77 3.39
N ASP A 1234 13.92 36.34 2.94
CA ASP A 1234 15.10 37.21 2.84
C ASP A 1234 15.30 37.63 1.38
N PRO A 1235 15.16 38.93 1.02
CA PRO A 1235 15.32 39.41 -0.36
C PRO A 1235 16.75 39.23 -0.92
N ARG A 1236 17.71 38.81 -0.10
CA ARG A 1236 19.09 38.48 -0.53
C ARG A 1236 19.26 37.00 -0.87
N VAL A 1237 18.31 36.15 -0.48
CA VAL A 1237 18.35 34.70 -0.68
C VAL A 1237 17.42 34.35 -1.83
N ILE A 1238 17.99 33.76 -2.88
CA ILE A 1238 17.22 33.19 -3.98
C ILE A 1238 16.68 31.83 -3.51
N PRO A 1239 15.36 31.57 -3.59
CA PRO A 1239 14.78 30.28 -3.22
C PRO A 1239 15.39 29.13 -4.02
N HIS A 1240 15.44 27.92 -3.46
CA HIS A 1240 16.06 26.76 -4.11
C HIS A 1240 15.42 26.36 -5.44
N TRP A 1241 14.13 26.68 -5.62
CA TRP A 1241 13.36 26.43 -6.85
C TRP A 1241 13.56 27.48 -7.94
N ALA A 1242 14.14 28.65 -7.61
CA ALA A 1242 14.44 29.75 -8.54
C ALA A 1242 15.89 29.71 -9.05
#